data_AF-A0A4Y2KA25-F1
#
_entry.id   AF-A0A4Y2KA25-F1
#
_cell.length_a   1.000
_cell.length_b   1.000
_cell.length_c   1.000
_cell.angle_alpha   90.00
_cell.angle_beta   90.00
_cell.angle_gamma   90.00
#
_symmetry.space_group_name_H-M   'P 1'
#
loop_
_entity.id
_entity.type
_entity.pdbx_description
1 polymer ?
#
loop_
_entity_poly.entity_id
_entity_poly.type
_entity_poly.pdbx_seq_one_letter_code
_entity_poly.pdbx_strand_id
1 'polypeptide(L)'
;MIILSPGVHSFPFKLGLPLGLPSTFLGKHGWVQYYCKTALKEPSGLTHKNQQVFIVMNPIDLNLEPALLMVTEECEHASIETFLDGFSLKFDHVRRLELTYHSEDLVASAFRAAFKTLKKKPKKLAQRFSFWNEGLRTVRNKVNKLFKIYMRAKANHDSVDAIQSSGIAYRKARAEYKKLLLTTKRKAWESYCLNYNERFGTLFNIVFNKLNSGHSIAVNPNKDPNLTVQDRISYIMEDFFPGRSPGESLNYTPTIGPVEPLIIEDLEIVFGNLKGGKAPGLDRIDYRMWRAVFNIDKNFMLDLFNLCFKLNYFPLCLRNARIFFLLKDGKDLGLSSSYRPVCLLPTFGKIVERLFLIQLNRWLDRNNIIHPNQFGFLEGKSCDLAITQIVETINSRRPLEHLALVSLDIKSAFDNMNWPVLIKILSNYGLPEFFMNFLFYYLHNRKVFYVNEVFKVFKHCYRGCPQGSVIAPTLWNLYINSILFNNNGEFYVQAFADDLALIIGGHTARELEKNTNLALAKISIDLESLKLSLSIHKCQAVVYRSISSQRLSKRNSTILNRKPTFKINNISIKITDSLKIWGIYIDQKLSWTAHINSLHDKVLTLTSNFNRIIKSNWSVDKNLIKTWYLTTIEKSLLYGASVWGGALTKTQADRLHSIQRVFLLKFTRGYRTTSTNVLNVLSGIPPLHITAEAEYKKFQIWVRHSNRFNNITDSVPLDRIINIKNIPSNIKYISPPEQLSNPDYEVYTDGSRMDEGVGLAVCTFKNNQTSDNFLFKLNIYNSVFQAELAAIQHAANWAASNNYKINIFTDSLSSIMALKSAHSRSQFVNTTKQILSTARDLVGLSWVKAHVGIPGNEWADQHAKLAISVGEELEIPAPRSYLNRKIKSYILHNWLTYWNNYNSASGIRQPFHCEIEDTLGIPCLNSGPVSCRVRLDRGGYVPGESICIFATIDNGSRVTIKKTKAVLTETIQYTAKSKIVQSETRELASLQKGRIDPGTTDHWKNELLYIPPLPPTNLRGCHLIKIQYDVYFMLEPKGVDKVLKLQLPIMIATYPTRNSDGTLQRRKGTSYPSTLPIFRPWLNASKLK
;
A
#
# COMPACT_ATOMS: atom_id res chain seq x y z
N MET A 1 8.56 50.52 -3.46
CA MET A 1 7.67 51.34 -4.31
C MET A 1 8.52 51.87 -5.44
N ILE A 2 8.08 51.72 -6.69
CA ILE A 2 8.81 52.23 -7.87
C ILE A 2 8.29 53.64 -8.13
N ILE A 3 9.16 54.65 -8.11
CA ILE A 3 8.81 56.04 -8.47
C ILE A 3 8.96 56.15 -10.00
N LEU A 4 7.87 56.53 -10.68
CA LEU A 4 7.84 56.65 -12.14
C LEU A 4 8.14 58.07 -12.57
N SER A 5 9.15 58.25 -13.43
CA SER A 5 9.42 59.53 -14.12
C SER A 5 8.38 59.80 -15.22
N PRO A 6 8.20 61.06 -15.68
CA PRO A 6 7.31 61.36 -16.81
C PRO A 6 7.72 60.58 -18.08
N GLY A 7 6.77 59.86 -18.71
CA GLY A 7 7.03 59.06 -19.91
C GLY A 7 6.10 57.83 -20.04
N VAL A 8 6.28 57.04 -21.10
CA VAL A 8 5.58 55.76 -21.30
C VAL A 8 6.37 54.63 -20.64
N HIS A 9 5.77 53.97 -19.67
CA HIS A 9 6.39 52.84 -18.95
C HIS A 9 5.62 51.55 -19.22
N SER A 10 6.33 50.49 -19.61
CA SER A 10 5.76 49.16 -19.81
C SER A 10 6.37 48.17 -18.81
N PHE A 11 5.51 47.46 -18.07
CA PHE A 11 5.93 46.48 -17.06
C PHE A 11 5.47 45.08 -17.47
N PRO A 12 6.39 44.13 -17.72
CA PRO A 12 6.00 42.73 -17.85
C PRO A 12 5.58 42.21 -16.47
N PHE A 13 4.40 41.60 -16.39
CA PHE A 13 3.95 40.91 -15.19
C PHE A 13 3.40 39.54 -15.53
N LYS A 14 3.54 38.60 -14.59
CA LYS A 14 2.94 37.27 -14.66
C LYS A 14 2.07 37.06 -13.44
N LEU A 15 0.79 36.82 -13.67
CA LEU A 15 -0.16 36.42 -12.63
C LEU A 15 -0.43 34.93 -12.77
N GLY A 16 -0.08 34.16 -11.74
CA GLY A 16 -0.47 32.75 -11.66
C GLY A 16 -1.98 32.64 -11.40
N LEU A 17 -2.71 31.94 -12.26
CA LEU A 17 -4.11 31.64 -12.01
C LEU A 17 -4.21 30.53 -10.95
N PRO A 18 -5.13 30.65 -9.96
CA PRO A 18 -5.39 29.59 -8.99
C PRO A 18 -5.72 28.25 -9.67
N LEU A 19 -5.26 27.15 -9.09
CA LEU A 19 -5.65 25.81 -9.53
C LEU A 19 -7.13 25.58 -9.26
N GLY A 20 -7.86 25.05 -10.26
CA GLY A 20 -9.28 24.70 -10.12
C GLY A 20 -10.28 25.81 -10.48
N LEU A 21 -9.84 26.88 -11.15
CA LEU A 21 -10.77 27.86 -11.72
C LEU A 21 -11.73 27.18 -12.72
N PRO A 22 -13.04 27.48 -12.67
CA PRO A 22 -13.96 27.04 -13.70
C PRO A 22 -13.63 27.63 -15.07
N SER A 23 -13.96 26.90 -16.15
CA SER A 23 -13.90 27.46 -17.50
C SER A 23 -14.85 28.65 -17.61
N THR A 24 -14.43 29.64 -18.38
CA THR A 24 -15.24 30.82 -18.70
C THR A 24 -16.52 30.38 -19.39
N PHE A 25 -17.67 30.85 -18.92
CA PHE A 25 -18.98 30.53 -19.47
C PHE A 25 -19.88 31.75 -19.39
N LEU A 26 -20.57 32.11 -20.47
CA LEU A 26 -21.49 33.24 -20.51
C LEU A 26 -22.90 32.72 -20.83
N GLY A 27 -23.75 32.62 -19.80
CA GLY A 27 -25.14 32.17 -19.95
C GLY A 27 -26.15 33.26 -19.58
N LYS A 28 -27.40 33.06 -20.00
CA LYS A 28 -28.50 34.02 -19.78
C LYS A 28 -28.79 34.28 -18.30
N HIS A 29 -28.74 33.23 -17.47
CA HIS A 29 -29.05 33.29 -16.04
C HIS A 29 -27.82 33.26 -15.13
N GLY A 30 -26.62 33.27 -15.71
CA GLY A 30 -25.39 33.24 -14.93
C GLY A 30 -24.16 33.09 -15.82
N TRP A 31 -23.06 33.68 -15.39
CA TRP A 31 -21.80 33.68 -16.12
C TRP A 31 -20.62 33.48 -15.16
N VAL A 32 -19.52 32.95 -15.71
CA VAL A 32 -18.19 32.87 -15.14
C VAL A 32 -17.29 33.65 -16.10
N GLN A 33 -16.77 34.80 -15.65
CA GLN A 33 -15.92 35.68 -16.44
C GLN A 33 -14.75 36.19 -15.58
N TYR A 34 -13.57 36.32 -16.19
CA TYR A 34 -12.36 36.75 -15.49
C TYR A 34 -11.87 38.09 -16.05
N TYR A 35 -11.39 38.96 -15.18
CA TYR A 35 -10.78 40.24 -15.54
C TYR A 35 -9.48 40.46 -14.78
N CYS A 36 -8.48 41.01 -15.46
CA CYS A 36 -7.24 41.51 -14.88
C CYS A 36 -7.44 42.99 -14.59
N LYS A 37 -7.30 43.40 -13.32
CA LYS A 37 -7.46 44.79 -12.91
C LYS A 37 -6.12 45.38 -12.52
N THR A 38 -5.72 46.48 -13.14
CA THR A 38 -4.56 47.26 -12.77
C THR A 38 -5.00 48.50 -11.98
N ALA A 39 -4.23 48.87 -10.96
CA ALA A 39 -4.47 50.06 -10.17
C ALA A 39 -3.17 50.85 -10.03
N LEU A 40 -3.16 52.10 -10.50
CA LEU A 40 -2.05 53.03 -10.32
C LEU A 40 -2.41 53.98 -9.18
N LYS A 41 -1.59 54.01 -8.13
CA LYS A 41 -1.79 54.91 -6.99
C LYS A 41 -0.82 56.07 -7.08
N GLU A 42 -1.37 57.29 -7.06
CA GLU A 42 -0.59 58.51 -7.02
C GLU A 42 -0.08 58.79 -5.59
N PRO A 43 1.03 59.56 -5.46
CA PRO A 43 1.49 60.07 -4.17
C PRO A 43 0.42 60.90 -3.42
N SER A 44 -0.47 61.57 -4.15
CA SER A 44 -1.62 62.33 -3.64
C SER A 44 -2.68 61.47 -2.94
N GLY A 45 -2.60 60.15 -3.05
CA GLY A 45 -3.56 59.19 -2.53
C GLY A 45 -4.65 58.76 -3.53
N LEU A 46 -4.75 59.42 -4.68
CA LEU A 46 -5.71 59.05 -5.74
C LEU A 46 -5.32 57.71 -6.38
N THR A 47 -6.31 56.88 -6.75
CA THR A 47 -6.06 55.56 -7.38
C THR A 47 -6.83 55.41 -8.68
N HIS A 48 -6.11 55.34 -9.80
CA HIS A 48 -6.65 55.06 -11.13
C HIS A 48 -6.76 53.56 -11.34
N LYS A 49 -7.88 53.05 -11.85
CA LYS A 49 -8.14 51.62 -12.02
C LYS A 49 -8.56 51.31 -13.45
N ASN A 50 -7.92 50.34 -14.09
CA ASN A 50 -8.32 49.82 -15.40
C ASN A 50 -8.54 48.30 -15.32
N GLN A 51 -9.40 47.73 -16.17
CA GLN A 51 -9.72 46.30 -16.17
C GLN A 51 -9.81 45.72 -17.59
N GLN A 52 -9.21 44.55 -17.80
CA GLN A 52 -9.22 43.82 -19.06
C GLN A 52 -9.76 42.40 -18.86
N VAL A 53 -10.77 42.00 -19.63
CA VAL A 53 -11.36 40.65 -19.56
C VAL A 53 -10.43 39.64 -20.25
N PHE A 54 -10.29 38.44 -19.67
CA PHE A 54 -9.59 37.32 -20.28
C PHE A 54 -10.33 35.98 -20.07
N ILE A 55 -9.97 34.97 -20.87
CA ILE A 55 -10.63 33.66 -20.89
C ILE A 55 -9.77 32.64 -20.12
N VAL A 56 -10.39 31.96 -19.16
CA VAL A 56 -9.84 30.78 -18.49
C VAL A 56 -10.51 29.52 -19.05
N MET A 57 -9.71 28.54 -19.47
CA MET A 57 -10.17 27.22 -19.92
C MET A 57 -9.59 26.15 -19.01
N ASN A 58 -10.45 25.43 -18.29
CA ASN A 58 -10.03 24.29 -17.47
C ASN A 58 -9.92 23.04 -18.37
N PRO A 59 -8.73 22.42 -18.48
CA PRO A 59 -8.51 21.27 -19.35
C PRO A 59 -9.22 20.00 -18.84
N ILE A 60 -10.08 19.39 -19.66
CA ILE A 60 -10.53 18.00 -19.49
C ILE A 60 -9.81 17.17 -20.55
N ASP A 61 -8.72 16.51 -20.14
CA ASP A 61 -7.99 15.53 -20.96
C ASP A 61 -8.59 14.14 -20.75
N LEU A 62 -8.99 13.48 -21.83
CA LEU A 62 -9.55 12.12 -21.81
C LEU A 62 -8.49 11.05 -21.41
N ASN A 63 -7.20 11.40 -21.37
CA ASN A 63 -6.09 10.46 -21.18
C ASN A 63 -5.37 10.56 -19.82
N LEU A 64 -5.65 11.55 -18.99
CA LEU A 64 -4.81 11.88 -17.83
C LEU A 64 -5.61 12.17 -16.56
N GLU A 65 -5.63 11.23 -15.60
CA GLU A 65 -5.56 11.56 -14.18
C GLU A 65 -4.77 10.47 -13.43
N PRO A 66 -3.58 10.79 -12.88
CA PRO A 66 -3.56 11.31 -11.51
C PRO A 66 -2.41 12.29 -11.11
N ALA A 67 -2.70 13.07 -10.05
CA ALA A 67 -1.85 13.54 -8.93
C ALA A 67 -0.98 14.83 -9.05
N LEU A 68 -1.13 15.75 -8.07
CA LEU A 68 -0.22 16.84 -7.67
C LEU A 68 -0.58 17.31 -6.22
N LEU A 69 0.22 18.00 -5.39
CA LEU A 69 1.62 17.97 -4.93
C LEU A 69 1.67 18.77 -3.59
N MET A 70 2.68 18.46 -2.76
CA MET A 70 3.37 19.14 -1.62
C MET A 70 2.91 20.46 -0.94
N VAL A 71 3.33 20.60 0.35
CA VAL A 71 3.56 21.86 1.09
C VAL A 71 4.84 21.74 1.94
N THR A 72 5.65 22.82 1.98
CA THR A 72 6.93 23.06 2.69
C THR A 72 6.75 23.83 4.01
N GLU A 73 7.71 23.77 4.95
CA GLU A 73 7.99 24.80 5.99
C GLU A 73 9.30 24.49 6.80
N GLU A 74 10.05 25.53 7.18
CA GLU A 74 11.41 25.58 7.80
C GLU A 74 11.44 26.07 9.28
N CYS A 75 12.67 26.08 9.88
CA CYS A 75 13.17 26.67 11.16
C CYS A 75 13.01 25.84 12.47
N GLU A 76 13.93 25.76 13.45
CA GLU A 76 15.06 26.60 13.96
C GLU A 76 15.99 25.72 14.85
N HIS A 77 17.33 25.92 14.84
CA HIS A 77 18.34 24.92 15.30
C HIS A 77 19.30 25.32 16.46
N ALA A 78 19.07 26.40 17.22
CA ALA A 78 20.16 27.05 17.97
C ALA A 78 20.42 26.63 19.46
N SER A 79 19.95 25.48 19.97
CA SER A 79 20.11 25.17 21.43
C SER A 79 20.76 23.83 21.81
N ILE A 80 21.16 23.01 20.84
CA ILE A 80 21.79 21.69 21.09
C ILE A 80 23.29 21.73 20.80
N GLU A 81 23.73 22.52 19.82
CA GLU A 81 25.13 22.64 19.41
C GLU A 81 26.05 23.01 20.58
N THR A 82 25.65 23.99 21.40
CA THR A 82 26.42 24.43 22.57
C THR A 82 26.56 23.37 23.67
N PHE A 83 25.67 22.37 23.72
CA PHE A 83 25.76 21.24 24.65
C PHE A 83 26.65 20.12 24.10
N LEU A 84 26.64 19.90 22.78
CA LEU A 84 27.45 18.88 22.11
C LEU A 84 28.94 19.27 22.12
N ASP A 85 29.27 20.54 21.87
CA ASP A 85 30.65 21.04 21.86
C ASP A 85 31.35 20.91 23.23
N GLY A 86 30.63 21.18 24.33
CA GLY A 86 31.17 21.04 25.69
C GLY A 86 31.38 19.59 26.14
N PHE A 87 30.80 18.62 25.41
CA PHE A 87 30.81 17.20 25.75
C PHE A 87 31.91 16.44 24.97
N SER A 88 32.17 16.82 23.72
CA SER A 88 33.22 16.21 22.88
C SER A 88 34.63 16.31 23.49
N LEU A 89 34.88 17.31 24.33
CA LEU A 89 36.17 17.53 25.00
C LEU A 89 36.50 16.53 26.13
N LYS A 90 35.64 15.54 26.43
CA LYS A 90 35.78 14.64 27.60
C LYS A 90 35.92 13.15 27.29
N PHE A 91 35.99 12.73 26.03
CA PHE A 91 35.89 11.32 25.63
C PHE A 91 37.09 10.43 26.03
N ASP A 92 38.27 10.99 26.25
CA ASP A 92 39.52 10.21 26.39
C ASP A 92 39.69 9.46 27.73
N HIS A 93 38.85 9.75 28.74
CA HIS A 93 38.99 9.17 30.09
C HIS A 93 37.73 8.51 30.66
N VAL A 94 36.70 8.28 29.82
CA VAL A 94 35.37 7.85 30.29
C VAL A 94 35.32 6.37 30.71
N ARG A 95 34.90 6.11 31.96
CA ARG A 95 34.62 4.76 32.50
C ARG A 95 33.17 4.33 32.28
N ARG A 96 32.86 3.04 32.45
CA ARG A 96 31.50 2.46 32.24
C ARG A 96 30.38 3.16 33.05
N LEU A 97 30.66 3.56 34.29
CA LEU A 97 29.70 4.28 35.15
C LEU A 97 29.38 5.68 34.59
N GLU A 98 30.40 6.40 34.15
CA GLU A 98 30.27 7.73 33.54
C GLU A 98 29.47 7.65 32.23
N LEU A 99 29.72 6.65 31.38
CA LEU A 99 28.94 6.44 30.14
C LEU A 99 27.43 6.27 30.40
N THR A 100 27.05 5.63 31.53
CA THR A 100 25.63 5.50 31.90
C THR A 100 25.04 6.87 32.24
N TYR A 101 25.71 7.65 33.08
CA TYR A 101 25.28 9.00 33.46
C TYR A 101 25.19 9.93 32.23
N HIS A 102 26.17 9.86 31.35
CA HIS A 102 26.20 10.60 30.10
C HIS A 102 25.04 10.24 29.15
N SER A 103 24.75 8.95 29.02
CA SER A 103 23.59 8.49 28.25
C SER A 103 22.27 8.99 28.84
N GLU A 104 22.17 9.03 30.17
CA GLU A 104 20.99 9.57 30.87
C GLU A 104 20.83 11.07 30.65
N ASP A 105 21.91 11.85 30.75
CA ASP A 105 21.88 13.30 30.54
C ASP A 105 21.53 13.64 29.08
N LEU A 106 22.10 12.93 28.09
CA LEU A 106 21.73 13.10 26.68
C LEU A 106 20.23 12.83 26.46
N VAL A 107 19.70 11.74 27.02
CA VAL A 107 18.27 11.40 26.95
C VAL A 107 17.43 12.50 27.60
N ALA A 108 17.83 13.00 28.78
CA ALA A 108 17.14 14.08 29.47
C ALA A 108 17.17 15.40 28.69
N SER A 109 18.30 15.74 28.07
CA SER A 109 18.48 16.92 27.23
C SER A 109 17.64 16.85 25.95
N ALA A 110 17.65 15.71 25.26
CA ALA A 110 16.79 15.48 24.09
C ALA A 110 15.29 15.56 24.46
N PHE A 111 14.91 15.00 25.61
CA PHE A 111 13.54 15.09 26.12
C PHE A 111 13.14 16.55 26.40
N ARG A 112 13.99 17.32 27.11
CA ARG A 112 13.75 18.74 27.42
C ARG A 112 13.64 19.59 26.16
N ALA A 113 14.54 19.41 25.20
CA ALA A 113 14.53 20.14 23.93
C ALA A 113 13.25 19.86 23.12
N ALA A 114 12.83 18.60 23.04
CA ALA A 114 11.58 18.25 22.35
C ALA A 114 10.34 18.73 23.09
N PHE A 115 10.32 18.72 24.42
CA PHE A 115 9.16 19.21 25.17
C PHE A 115 8.96 20.71 24.98
N LYS A 116 10.05 21.50 24.92
CA LYS A 116 10.01 22.94 24.64
C LYS A 116 9.45 23.27 23.25
N THR A 117 9.63 22.38 22.27
CA THR A 117 9.21 22.58 20.86
C THR A 117 7.83 21.98 20.54
N LEU A 118 7.18 21.27 21.46
CA LEU A 118 5.85 20.69 21.27
C LEU A 118 4.75 21.76 21.25
N LYS A 119 4.54 22.43 20.10
CA LYS A 119 3.26 23.08 19.82
C LYS A 119 2.19 21.99 19.76
N LYS A 120 1.12 22.11 20.56
CA LYS A 120 -0.07 21.23 20.45
C LYS A 120 -0.49 21.20 18.98
N LYS A 121 -0.41 20.03 18.33
CA LYS A 121 -0.90 19.88 16.96
C LYS A 121 -2.32 20.46 16.91
N PRO A 122 -2.62 21.43 16.02
CA PRO A 122 -3.99 21.87 15.84
C PRO A 122 -4.80 20.62 15.53
N LYS A 123 -5.88 20.38 16.28
CA LYS A 123 -6.81 19.30 15.98
C LYS A 123 -7.29 19.58 14.55
N LYS A 124 -6.81 18.85 13.55
CA LYS A 124 -7.45 18.84 12.24
C LYS A 124 -8.92 18.56 12.52
N LEU A 125 -9.79 19.52 12.19
CA LEU A 125 -11.23 19.36 12.18
C LEU A 125 -11.56 18.39 11.05
N ALA A 126 -11.15 17.12 11.19
CA ALA A 126 -11.78 16.05 10.44
C ALA A 126 -13.27 16.20 10.72
N GLN A 127 -14.12 16.21 9.68
CA GLN A 127 -15.56 16.18 9.85
C GLN A 127 -15.89 14.98 10.73
N ARG A 128 -16.08 15.22 12.04
CA ARG A 128 -16.51 14.18 12.95
C ARG A 128 -17.95 13.89 12.58
N PHE A 129 -18.24 12.62 12.34
CA PHE A 129 -19.62 12.18 12.13
C PHE A 129 -20.51 12.78 13.22
N SER A 130 -21.46 13.62 12.80
CA SER A 130 -22.45 14.23 13.67
C SER A 130 -23.82 14.06 13.02
N PHE A 131 -24.80 13.65 13.83
CA PHE A 131 -26.18 13.48 13.40
C PHE A 131 -27.14 14.39 14.19
N TRP A 132 -26.64 15.07 15.22
CA TRP A 132 -27.48 15.91 16.07
C TRP A 132 -27.84 17.20 15.35
N ASN A 133 -29.12 17.58 15.38
CA ASN A 133 -29.62 18.80 14.74
C ASN A 133 -30.76 19.42 15.56
N GLU A 134 -31.16 20.64 15.19
CA GLU A 134 -32.15 21.40 15.94
C GLU A 134 -33.53 20.72 15.95
N GLY A 135 -33.94 20.10 14.85
CA GLY A 135 -35.20 19.33 14.80
C GLY A 135 -35.26 18.18 15.81
N LEU A 136 -34.16 17.44 16.00
CA LEU A 136 -34.09 16.41 17.06
C LEU A 136 -34.15 17.01 18.46
N ARG A 137 -33.54 18.19 18.65
CA ARG A 137 -33.56 18.91 19.93
C ARG A 137 -34.98 19.32 20.29
N THR A 138 -35.73 19.91 19.36
CA THR A 138 -37.12 20.32 19.56
C THR A 138 -38.01 19.15 19.97
N VAL A 139 -37.94 18.03 19.24
CA VAL A 139 -38.76 16.85 19.54
C VAL A 139 -38.34 16.19 20.86
N ARG A 140 -37.05 16.13 21.19
CA ARG A 140 -36.57 15.65 22.50
C ARG A 140 -37.10 16.52 23.64
N ASN A 141 -37.09 17.84 23.48
CA ASN A 141 -37.62 18.76 24.48
C ASN A 141 -39.12 18.56 24.69
N LYS A 142 -39.89 18.32 23.61
CA LYS A 142 -41.31 17.95 23.69
C LYS A 142 -41.52 16.65 24.46
N VAL A 143 -40.73 15.61 24.20
CA VAL A 143 -40.78 14.34 24.95
C VAL A 143 -40.49 14.56 26.43
N ASN A 144 -39.45 15.32 26.77
CA ASN A 144 -39.10 15.64 28.15
C ASN A 144 -40.21 16.43 28.86
N LYS A 145 -40.84 17.38 28.16
CA LYS A 145 -41.99 18.15 28.69
C LYS A 145 -43.16 17.22 29.00
N LEU A 146 -43.56 16.37 28.07
CA LEU A 146 -44.67 15.42 28.25
C LEU A 146 -44.37 14.36 29.31
N PHE A 147 -43.12 13.91 29.42
CA PHE A 147 -42.69 13.02 30.49
C PHE A 147 -42.85 13.68 31.87
N LYS A 148 -42.44 14.95 32.02
CA LYS A 148 -42.62 15.70 33.27
C LYS A 148 -44.11 15.87 33.62
N ILE A 149 -44.97 16.13 32.64
CA ILE A 149 -46.43 16.22 32.85
C ILE A 149 -47.00 14.88 33.33
N TYR A 150 -46.66 13.77 32.66
CA TYR A 150 -47.09 12.44 33.08
C TYR A 150 -46.60 12.07 34.49
N MET A 151 -45.34 12.37 34.83
CA MET A 151 -44.81 12.11 36.18
C MET A 151 -45.47 12.96 37.25
N ARG A 152 -45.81 14.22 36.95
CA ARG A 152 -46.58 15.09 37.87
C ARG A 152 -47.99 14.57 38.08
N ALA A 153 -48.69 14.19 37.02
CA ALA A 153 -50.04 13.62 37.13
C ALA A 153 -50.06 12.36 37.99
N LYS A 154 -49.01 11.52 37.88
CA LYS A 154 -48.84 10.34 38.71
C LYS A 154 -48.53 10.67 40.18
N ALA A 155 -47.71 11.71 40.43
CA ALA A 155 -47.32 12.14 41.77
C ALA A 155 -48.45 12.86 42.52
N ASN A 156 -49.29 13.62 41.81
CA ASN A 156 -50.40 14.38 42.37
C ASN A 156 -51.69 13.56 42.59
N HIS A 157 -51.69 12.26 42.24
CA HIS A 157 -52.87 11.39 42.25
C HIS A 157 -54.06 11.96 41.46
N ASP A 158 -53.77 12.55 40.29
CA ASP A 158 -54.80 13.03 39.36
C ASP A 158 -55.71 11.86 38.90
N SER A 159 -56.86 12.17 38.30
CA SER A 159 -57.81 11.15 37.84
C SER A 159 -57.17 10.10 36.90
N VAL A 160 -57.68 8.87 36.93
CA VAL A 160 -57.17 7.75 36.11
C VAL A 160 -57.08 8.14 34.64
N ASP A 161 -58.09 8.87 34.13
CA ASP A 161 -58.13 9.37 32.75
C ASP A 161 -57.04 10.43 32.46
N ALA A 162 -56.71 11.29 33.41
CA ALA A 162 -55.65 12.31 33.26
C ALA A 162 -54.25 11.67 33.22
N ILE A 163 -54.02 10.64 34.04
CA ILE A 163 -52.77 9.85 34.03
C ILE A 163 -52.65 9.05 32.72
N GLN A 164 -53.74 8.44 32.27
CA GLN A 164 -53.76 7.63 31.05
C GLN A 164 -53.55 8.50 29.80
N SER A 165 -54.24 9.63 29.68
CA SER A 165 -54.13 10.56 28.54
C SER A 165 -52.72 11.18 28.43
N SER A 166 -52.16 11.68 29.54
CA SER A 166 -50.79 12.21 29.58
C SER A 166 -49.73 11.14 29.28
N GLY A 167 -49.95 9.90 29.74
CA GLY A 167 -49.10 8.74 29.46
C GLY A 167 -49.15 8.29 27.99
N ILE A 168 -50.32 8.33 27.34
CA ILE A 168 -50.46 8.07 25.90
C ILE A 168 -49.74 9.15 25.09
N ALA A 169 -49.92 10.43 25.44
CA ALA A 169 -49.26 11.55 24.76
C ALA A 169 -47.72 11.45 24.85
N TYR A 170 -47.18 11.12 26.02
CA TYR A 170 -45.74 10.86 26.19
C TYR A 170 -45.25 9.68 25.34
N ARG A 171 -45.93 8.53 25.38
CA ARG A 171 -45.54 7.33 24.61
C ARG A 171 -45.56 7.61 23.10
N LYS A 172 -46.58 8.32 22.60
CA LYS A 172 -46.69 8.73 21.19
C LYS A 172 -45.53 9.65 20.79
N ALA A 173 -45.25 10.70 21.56
CA ALA A 173 -44.13 11.61 21.30
C ALA A 173 -42.77 10.89 21.37
N ARG A 174 -42.59 9.93 22.29
CA ARG A 174 -41.37 9.12 22.38
C ARG A 174 -41.18 8.22 21.15
N ALA A 175 -42.26 7.64 20.63
CA ALA A 175 -42.22 6.84 19.41
C ALA A 175 -41.84 7.70 18.18
N GLU A 176 -42.46 8.87 18.04
CA GLU A 176 -42.12 9.86 17.00
C GLU A 176 -40.65 10.30 17.09
N TYR A 177 -40.16 10.63 18.29
CA TYR A 177 -38.76 10.96 18.53
C TYR A 177 -37.82 9.81 18.14
N LYS A 178 -38.13 8.57 18.53
CA LYS A 178 -37.30 7.40 18.20
C LYS A 178 -37.23 7.18 16.68
N LYS A 179 -38.35 7.32 15.97
CA LYS A 179 -38.42 7.22 14.50
C LYS A 179 -37.58 8.31 13.82
N LEU A 180 -37.71 9.57 14.28
CA LEU A 180 -36.92 10.69 13.77
C LEU A 180 -35.42 10.50 14.05
N LEU A 181 -35.05 10.12 15.27
CA LEU A 181 -33.67 9.86 15.68
C LEU A 181 -32.98 8.82 14.79
N LEU A 182 -33.64 7.69 14.54
CA LEU A 182 -33.10 6.63 13.68
C LEU A 182 -32.97 7.10 12.22
N THR A 183 -33.96 7.86 11.72
CA THR A 183 -33.95 8.39 10.35
C THR A 183 -32.83 9.42 10.17
N THR A 184 -32.67 10.36 11.11
CA THR A 184 -31.63 11.38 11.08
C THR A 184 -30.24 10.75 11.21
N LYS A 185 -30.04 9.79 12.12
CA LYS A 185 -28.78 9.02 12.22
C LYS A 185 -28.42 8.35 10.90
N ARG A 186 -29.39 7.70 10.25
CA ARG A 186 -29.19 7.02 8.96
C ARG A 186 -28.79 8.00 7.86
N LYS A 187 -29.54 9.10 7.70
CA LYS A 187 -29.25 10.12 6.67
C LYS A 187 -27.91 10.82 6.89
N ALA A 188 -27.58 11.14 8.15
CA ALA A 188 -26.28 11.71 8.49
C ALA A 188 -25.14 10.73 8.18
N TRP A 189 -25.34 9.43 8.43
CA TRP A 189 -24.33 8.41 8.15
C TRP A 189 -24.12 8.20 6.65
N GLU A 190 -25.21 8.18 5.88
CA GLU A 190 -25.18 8.14 4.41
C GLU A 190 -24.43 9.36 3.85
N SER A 191 -24.77 10.57 4.30
CA SER A 191 -24.07 11.80 3.92
C SER A 191 -22.59 11.77 4.29
N TYR A 192 -22.24 11.22 5.45
CA TYR A 192 -20.85 11.06 5.87
C TYR A 192 -20.08 10.11 4.95
N CYS A 193 -20.68 8.98 4.57
CA CYS A 193 -20.06 8.01 3.68
C CYS A 193 -19.90 8.53 2.24
N LEU A 194 -20.90 9.25 1.72
CA LEU A 194 -20.86 9.80 0.36
C LEU A 194 -19.77 10.86 0.17
N ASN A 195 -19.49 11.65 1.22
CA ASN A 195 -18.49 12.71 1.19
C ASN A 195 -17.11 12.26 1.72
N TYR A 196 -16.93 10.97 1.99
CA TYR A 196 -15.70 10.44 2.55
C TYR A 196 -14.62 10.24 1.49
N ASN A 197 -13.46 10.90 1.65
CA ASN A 197 -12.36 10.88 0.68
C ASN A 197 -11.02 10.37 1.24
N GLU A 198 -10.93 10.07 2.54
CA GLU A 198 -9.68 9.62 3.16
C GLU A 198 -9.36 8.16 2.84
N ARG A 199 -8.20 7.90 2.24
CA ARG A 199 -7.79 6.55 1.83
C ARG A 199 -7.67 5.55 2.99
N PHE A 200 -7.16 5.94 4.15
CA PHE A 200 -6.93 5.04 5.29
C PHE A 200 -7.32 5.69 6.62
N GLY A 201 -8.55 6.18 6.74
CA GLY A 201 -9.05 6.85 7.94
C GLY A 201 -10.11 6.06 8.72
N THR A 202 -11.08 6.78 9.29
CA THR A 202 -12.13 6.24 10.16
C THR A 202 -12.96 5.12 9.53
N LEU A 203 -13.42 5.27 8.28
CA LEU A 203 -14.23 4.23 7.63
C LEU A 203 -13.42 2.97 7.34
N PHE A 204 -12.15 3.12 6.94
CA PHE A 204 -11.24 1.98 6.78
C PHE A 204 -11.08 1.23 8.12
N ASN A 205 -10.86 1.95 9.22
CA ASN A 205 -10.73 1.35 10.55
C ASN A 205 -12.03 0.66 11.01
N ILE A 206 -13.20 1.23 10.70
CA ILE A 206 -14.50 0.63 11.00
C ILE A 206 -14.69 -0.69 10.23
N VAL A 207 -14.37 -0.67 8.94
CA VAL A 207 -14.62 -1.84 8.07
C VAL A 207 -13.67 -2.99 8.40
N PHE A 208 -12.43 -2.69 8.76
CA PHE A 208 -11.44 -3.70 9.13
C PHE A 208 -11.29 -3.90 10.65
N ASN A 209 -12.28 -3.48 11.45
CA ASN A 209 -12.31 -3.63 12.92
C ASN A 209 -11.03 -3.16 13.64
N LYS A 210 -10.43 -2.06 13.18
CA LYS A 210 -9.24 -1.43 13.78
C LYS A 210 -9.56 -0.33 14.80
N LEU A 211 -10.81 -0.27 15.28
CA LEU A 211 -11.17 0.65 16.36
C LEU A 211 -10.79 0.04 17.72
N ASN A 212 -10.19 0.84 18.60
CA ASN A 212 -9.80 0.40 19.94
C ASN A 212 -11.03 -0.08 20.74
N SER A 213 -11.12 -1.38 20.99
CA SER A 213 -11.91 -1.93 22.10
C SER A 213 -11.20 -1.58 23.40
N GLY A 214 -11.92 -1.13 24.43
CA GLY A 214 -11.32 -0.85 25.75
C GLY A 214 -10.49 -2.04 26.24
N HIS A 215 -9.18 -1.83 26.43
CA HIS A 215 -8.24 -2.86 26.85
C HIS A 215 -8.15 -2.91 28.38
N SER A 216 -9.19 -3.38 29.05
CA SER A 216 -9.08 -3.75 30.46
C SER A 216 -8.50 -5.17 30.57
N ILE A 217 -7.40 -5.32 31.30
CA ILE A 217 -6.83 -6.63 31.65
C ILE A 217 -7.79 -7.31 32.64
N ALA A 218 -8.30 -8.48 32.29
CA ALA A 218 -9.34 -9.19 33.04
C ALA A 218 -8.88 -10.57 33.53
N VAL A 219 -7.57 -10.78 33.61
CA VAL A 219 -6.97 -11.99 34.19
C VAL A 219 -7.49 -12.15 35.62
N ASN A 220 -7.95 -13.36 35.95
CA ASN A 220 -8.51 -13.66 37.25
C ASN A 220 -7.98 -15.02 37.74
N PRO A 221 -6.80 -15.05 38.41
CA PRO A 221 -6.35 -16.26 39.08
C PRO A 221 -7.40 -16.71 40.11
N ASN A 222 -7.74 -18.00 40.09
CA ASN A 222 -8.64 -18.64 41.06
C ASN A 222 -10.08 -18.11 41.10
N LYS A 223 -10.52 -17.33 40.10
CA LYS A 223 -11.88 -16.75 40.01
C LYS A 223 -12.25 -15.85 41.20
N ASP A 224 -11.27 -15.21 41.84
CA ASP A 224 -11.53 -14.22 42.90
C ASP A 224 -12.12 -12.93 42.30
N PRO A 225 -13.38 -12.56 42.63
CA PRO A 225 -14.00 -11.36 42.09
C PRO A 225 -13.40 -10.05 42.65
N ASN A 226 -12.63 -10.10 43.74
CA ASN A 226 -12.15 -8.92 44.48
C ASN A 226 -10.74 -8.45 44.09
N LEU A 227 -10.09 -9.08 43.11
CA LEU A 227 -8.73 -8.70 42.69
C LEU A 227 -8.69 -7.29 42.11
N THR A 228 -7.83 -6.44 42.67
CA THR A 228 -7.58 -5.09 42.15
C THR A 228 -6.90 -5.15 40.78
N VAL A 229 -6.94 -4.06 40.03
CA VAL A 229 -6.22 -3.96 38.74
C VAL A 229 -4.71 -4.19 38.93
N GLN A 230 -4.15 -3.74 40.05
CA GLN A 230 -2.74 -3.92 40.38
C GLN A 230 -2.39 -5.39 40.67
N ASP A 231 -3.27 -6.14 41.34
CA ASP A 231 -3.07 -7.57 41.60
C ASP A 231 -3.10 -8.38 40.31
N ARG A 232 -4.07 -8.11 39.44
CA ARG A 232 -4.18 -8.75 38.12
C ARG A 232 -2.93 -8.52 37.27
N ILE A 233 -2.38 -7.30 37.31
CA ILE A 233 -1.14 -6.95 36.60
C ILE A 233 0.09 -7.62 37.24
N SER A 234 0.16 -7.66 38.57
CA SER A 234 1.25 -8.33 39.27
C SER A 234 1.26 -9.83 38.95
N TYR A 235 0.09 -10.46 38.90
CA TYR A 235 -0.07 -11.87 38.55
C TYR A 235 0.36 -12.18 37.11
N ILE A 236 -0.14 -11.44 36.11
CA ILE A 236 0.28 -11.65 34.72
C ILE A 236 1.77 -11.33 34.52
N MET A 237 2.34 -10.36 35.25
CA MET A 237 3.77 -10.09 35.23
C MET A 237 4.60 -11.24 35.83
N GLU A 238 4.13 -11.91 36.87
CA GLU A 238 4.81 -13.08 37.44
C GLU A 238 4.83 -14.27 36.46
N ASP A 239 3.73 -14.51 35.74
CA ASP A 239 3.64 -15.59 34.75
C ASP A 239 4.64 -15.41 33.59
N PHE A 240 4.78 -14.18 33.07
CA PHE A 240 5.70 -13.89 31.96
C PHE A 240 7.14 -13.59 32.37
N PHE A 241 7.38 -13.09 33.59
CA PHE A 241 8.71 -12.72 34.11
C PHE A 241 8.95 -13.33 35.50
N PRO A 242 9.01 -14.66 35.61
CA PRO A 242 9.16 -15.32 36.90
C PRO A 242 10.54 -15.07 37.51
N GLY A 243 10.61 -15.29 38.83
CA GLY A 243 11.85 -15.23 39.61
C GLY A 243 12.94 -16.22 39.17
N ARG A 244 14.12 -16.11 39.79
CA ARG A 244 15.27 -17.01 39.53
C ARG A 244 14.93 -18.44 39.94
N SER A 245 15.27 -19.41 39.09
CA SER A 245 15.30 -20.81 39.49
C SER A 245 16.57 -21.11 40.30
N PRO A 246 16.52 -22.02 41.30
CA PRO A 246 17.70 -22.42 42.07
C PRO A 246 18.81 -22.96 41.16
N GLY A 247 20.05 -22.50 41.35
CA GLY A 247 21.22 -22.97 40.58
C GLY A 247 21.46 -22.29 39.22
N GLU A 248 20.60 -21.35 38.79
CA GLU A 248 20.72 -20.67 37.49
C GLU A 248 21.32 -19.25 37.61
N SER A 249 22.54 -19.13 38.15
CA SER A 249 23.26 -17.85 38.17
C SER A 249 24.04 -17.61 36.88
N LEU A 250 23.94 -16.38 36.35
CA LEU A 250 24.72 -15.96 35.19
C LEU A 250 26.16 -15.65 35.60
N ASN A 251 26.98 -16.68 35.72
CA ASN A 251 28.39 -16.58 36.11
C ASN A 251 29.24 -16.29 34.87
N TYR A 252 29.45 -15.01 34.57
CA TYR A 252 30.34 -14.55 33.50
C TYR A 252 31.05 -13.26 33.95
N THR A 253 32.38 -13.26 33.82
CA THR A 253 33.21 -12.11 34.20
C THR A 253 33.72 -11.43 32.92
N PRO A 254 33.28 -10.20 32.60
CA PRO A 254 33.59 -9.57 31.33
C PRO A 254 35.02 -9.00 31.27
N THR A 255 35.83 -9.49 30.33
CA THR A 255 37.17 -8.98 29.96
C THR A 255 37.09 -8.16 28.69
N ILE A 256 37.65 -6.95 28.65
CA ILE A 256 37.52 -6.07 27.47
C ILE A 256 38.29 -6.68 26.30
N GLY A 257 37.55 -7.28 25.37
CA GLY A 257 38.06 -7.72 24.07
C GLY A 257 38.04 -6.62 23.00
N PRO A 258 38.79 -6.81 21.91
CA PRO A 258 38.88 -5.86 20.80
C PRO A 258 37.58 -5.77 19.99
N VAL A 259 37.36 -4.62 19.37
CA VAL A 259 36.21 -4.35 18.50
C VAL A 259 36.60 -3.44 17.35
N GLU A 260 36.08 -3.71 16.16
CA GLU A 260 36.19 -2.77 15.03
C GLU A 260 35.33 -1.53 15.34
N PRO A 261 35.85 -0.30 15.18
CA PRO A 261 35.04 0.90 15.36
C PRO A 261 33.94 0.95 14.29
N LEU A 262 32.78 1.46 14.70
CA LEU A 262 31.73 1.87 13.78
C LEU A 262 32.23 3.03 12.91
N ILE A 263 31.67 3.09 11.70
CA ILE A 263 31.86 4.19 10.75
C ILE A 263 30.57 4.98 10.59
N ILE A 264 30.66 6.19 10.03
CA ILE A 264 29.50 7.06 9.86
C ILE A 264 28.39 6.42 9.01
N GLU A 265 28.78 5.59 8.03
CA GLU A 265 27.85 4.87 7.16
C GLU A 265 27.03 3.83 7.93
N ASP A 266 27.56 3.23 9.01
CA ASP A 266 26.76 2.36 9.89
C ASP A 266 25.60 3.13 10.51
N LEU A 267 25.86 4.36 10.97
CA LEU A 267 24.86 5.24 11.55
C LEU A 267 23.86 5.71 10.48
N GLU A 268 24.32 6.14 9.31
CA GLU A 268 23.43 6.56 8.21
C GLU A 268 22.45 5.44 7.81
N ILE A 269 22.95 4.20 7.72
CA ILE A 269 22.11 3.03 7.48
C ILE A 269 21.07 2.88 8.59
N VAL A 270 21.45 2.98 9.86
CA VAL A 270 20.50 2.82 10.97
C VAL A 270 19.49 3.97 11.00
N PHE A 271 19.94 5.22 11.02
CA PHE A 271 19.13 6.44 11.16
C PHE A 271 18.21 6.70 9.97
N GLY A 272 18.68 6.46 8.75
CA GLY A 272 17.88 6.56 7.53
C GLY A 272 16.66 5.63 7.54
N ASN A 273 16.78 4.47 8.19
CA ASN A 273 15.73 3.45 8.25
C ASN A 273 14.81 3.53 9.49
N LEU A 274 15.07 4.47 10.41
CA LEU A 274 14.20 4.65 11.58
C LEU A 274 12.84 5.24 11.18
N LYS A 275 11.77 4.49 11.43
CA LYS A 275 10.40 4.94 11.10
C LYS A 275 9.83 5.74 12.26
N GLY A 276 9.51 7.01 12.04
CA GLY A 276 8.83 7.85 13.03
C GLY A 276 7.41 7.38 13.38
N GLY A 277 6.88 7.88 14.50
CA GLY A 277 5.52 7.57 14.96
C GLY A 277 5.40 6.20 15.62
N LYS A 278 6.50 5.66 16.14
CA LYS A 278 6.48 4.43 16.95
C LYS A 278 6.22 4.77 18.41
N ALA A 279 5.59 3.85 19.14
CA ALA A 279 5.37 4.01 20.57
C ALA A 279 6.73 3.98 21.30
N PRO A 280 7.09 5.03 22.06
CA PRO A 280 8.36 5.11 22.75
C PRO A 280 8.39 4.26 24.03
N GLY A 281 9.58 4.10 24.60
CA GLY A 281 9.78 3.39 25.87
C GLY A 281 9.38 4.23 27.07
N LEU A 282 10.06 4.00 28.21
CA LEU A 282 9.86 4.77 29.43
C LEU A 282 10.28 6.24 29.28
N ASP A 283 11.27 6.51 28.42
CA ASP A 283 11.83 7.81 28.07
C ASP A 283 10.86 8.73 27.30
N ARG A 284 9.83 8.15 26.67
CA ARG A 284 8.86 8.85 25.80
C ARG A 284 9.48 9.52 24.56
N ILE A 285 10.67 9.10 24.13
CA ILE A 285 11.37 9.64 22.97
C ILE A 285 11.12 8.76 21.72
N ASP A 286 10.64 9.35 20.63
CA ASP A 286 10.44 8.69 19.32
C ASP A 286 11.68 8.84 18.44
N TYR A 287 11.82 7.97 17.43
CA TYR A 287 12.95 7.97 16.51
C TYR A 287 13.14 9.27 15.72
N ARG A 288 12.08 10.05 15.49
CA ARG A 288 12.19 11.35 14.82
C ARG A 288 13.07 12.34 15.59
N MET A 289 13.02 12.28 16.92
CA MET A 289 13.83 13.14 17.78
C MET A 289 15.29 12.75 17.68
N TRP A 290 15.61 11.44 17.75
CA TRP A 290 16.97 10.98 17.57
C TRP A 290 17.55 11.27 16.19
N ARG A 291 16.73 11.22 15.13
CA ARG A 291 17.15 11.65 13.80
C ARG A 291 17.50 13.14 13.75
N ALA A 292 16.74 13.98 14.44
CA ALA A 292 17.05 15.41 14.53
C ALA A 292 18.40 15.62 15.25
N VAL A 293 18.63 14.93 16.38
CA VAL A 293 19.92 14.98 17.10
C VAL A 293 21.07 14.50 16.20
N PHE A 294 20.91 13.38 15.52
CA PHE A 294 21.93 12.85 14.59
C PHE A 294 22.25 13.81 13.45
N ASN A 295 21.25 14.52 12.91
CA ASN A 295 21.47 15.47 11.83
C ASN A 295 22.17 16.76 12.28
N ILE A 296 22.17 17.07 13.59
CA ILE A 296 22.90 18.21 14.14
C ILE A 296 24.39 17.89 14.19
N ASP A 297 24.76 16.77 14.80
CA ASP A 297 26.15 16.32 14.85
C ASP A 297 26.24 14.79 14.71
N LYS A 298 26.71 14.36 13.54
CA LYS A 298 26.86 12.95 13.22
C LYS A 298 28.12 12.35 13.86
N ASN A 299 29.18 13.14 14.03
CA ASN A 299 30.46 12.70 14.55
C ASN A 299 30.36 12.48 16.06
N PHE A 300 29.73 13.39 16.79
CA PHE A 300 29.42 13.19 18.21
C PHE A 300 28.67 11.87 18.46
N MET A 301 27.64 11.59 17.66
CA MET A 301 26.86 10.36 17.78
C MET A 301 27.71 9.12 17.46
N LEU A 302 28.60 9.22 16.47
CA LEU A 302 29.55 8.18 16.13
C LEU A 302 30.49 7.88 17.29
N ASP A 303 31.10 8.90 17.89
CA ASP A 303 32.02 8.78 19.01
C ASP A 303 31.34 8.20 20.25
N LEU A 304 30.11 8.64 20.55
CA LEU A 304 29.32 8.11 21.65
C LEU A 304 29.01 6.62 21.50
N PHE A 305 28.61 6.18 20.30
CA PHE A 305 28.36 4.76 20.05
C PHE A 305 29.67 3.97 20.05
N ASN A 306 30.74 4.50 19.45
CA ASN A 306 32.07 3.87 19.49
C ASN A 306 32.58 3.71 20.92
N LEU A 307 32.31 4.66 21.82
CA LEU A 307 32.63 4.52 23.24
C LEU A 307 31.86 3.36 23.90
N CYS A 308 30.57 3.19 23.59
CA CYS A 308 29.80 2.02 24.06
C CYS A 308 30.44 0.70 23.61
N PHE A 309 30.93 0.66 22.36
CA PHE A 309 31.53 -0.52 21.76
C PHE A 309 32.92 -0.80 22.33
N LYS A 310 33.80 0.22 22.43
CA LYS A 310 35.15 0.13 23.02
C LYS A 310 35.13 -0.35 24.47
N LEU A 311 34.10 0.02 25.23
CA LEU A 311 33.93 -0.42 26.63
C LEU A 311 33.23 -1.79 26.74
N ASN A 312 32.84 -2.39 25.61
CA ASN A 312 32.02 -3.59 25.45
C ASN A 312 30.76 -3.53 26.32
N TYR A 313 30.11 -2.35 26.38
CA TYR A 313 29.11 -2.03 27.41
C TYR A 313 27.80 -1.52 26.81
N PHE A 314 26.69 -2.13 27.22
CA PHE A 314 25.35 -1.64 26.93
C PHE A 314 24.81 -0.82 28.13
N PRO A 315 24.57 0.50 27.99
CA PRO A 315 24.23 1.37 29.13
C PRO A 315 22.99 0.95 29.92
N LEU A 316 23.05 1.07 31.26
CA LEU A 316 21.98 0.60 32.16
C LEU A 316 20.63 1.28 31.91
N CYS A 317 20.64 2.60 31.68
CA CYS A 317 19.44 3.39 31.41
C CYS A 317 18.68 2.95 30.14
N LEU A 318 19.35 2.24 29.23
CA LEU A 318 18.79 1.80 27.95
C LEU A 318 18.20 0.38 27.99
N ARG A 319 18.37 -0.35 29.09
CA ARG A 319 17.98 -1.78 29.21
C ARG A 319 16.50 -1.98 29.50
N ASN A 320 15.90 -1.08 30.27
CA ASN A 320 14.59 -1.34 30.88
C ASN A 320 13.43 -1.12 29.92
N ALA A 321 12.41 -1.98 29.96
CA ALA A 321 11.26 -1.90 29.05
C ALA A 321 9.98 -1.45 29.75
N ARG A 322 9.12 -0.74 29.03
CA ARG A 322 7.71 -0.58 29.40
C ARG A 322 6.89 -1.71 28.79
N ILE A 323 6.10 -2.43 29.59
CA ILE A 323 5.29 -3.55 29.09
C ILE A 323 3.85 -3.14 28.75
N PHE A 324 3.31 -3.75 27.70
CA PHE A 324 1.89 -3.72 27.32
C PHE A 324 1.39 -5.13 27.04
N PHE A 325 0.23 -5.48 27.57
CA PHE A 325 -0.38 -6.80 27.32
C PHE A 325 -1.38 -6.72 26.18
N LEU A 326 -1.09 -7.42 25.08
CA LEU A 326 -2.00 -7.53 23.93
C LEU A 326 -2.77 -8.84 24.02
N LEU A 327 -4.10 -8.76 24.01
CA LEU A 327 -4.95 -9.95 23.97
C LEU A 327 -4.83 -10.64 22.60
N LYS A 328 -4.69 -11.97 22.60
CA LYS A 328 -4.76 -12.79 21.40
C LYS A 328 -6.22 -12.90 20.95
N ASP A 329 -6.46 -12.70 19.66
CA ASP A 329 -7.81 -12.71 19.08
C ASP A 329 -8.58 -13.99 19.43
N GLY A 330 -9.81 -13.82 19.94
CA GLY A 330 -10.73 -14.93 20.25
C GLY A 330 -10.32 -15.81 21.43
N LYS A 331 -9.38 -15.36 22.28
CA LYS A 331 -8.94 -16.09 23.48
C LYS A 331 -9.61 -15.57 24.75
N ASP A 332 -9.65 -16.45 25.75
CA ASP A 332 -10.26 -16.16 27.05
C ASP A 332 -9.50 -15.06 27.80
N LEU A 333 -10.21 -13.99 28.14
CA LEU A 333 -9.70 -12.83 28.88
C LEU A 333 -9.20 -13.18 30.30
N GLY A 334 -9.67 -14.29 30.88
CA GLY A 334 -9.32 -14.70 32.24
C GLY A 334 -7.93 -15.34 32.38
N LEU A 335 -7.31 -15.78 31.27
CA LEU A 335 -6.06 -16.54 31.29
C LEU A 335 -4.85 -15.69 30.88
N SER A 336 -3.75 -15.76 31.63
CA SER A 336 -2.48 -15.08 31.29
C SER A 336 -1.95 -15.49 29.91
N SER A 337 -2.05 -16.78 29.57
CA SER A 337 -1.62 -17.33 28.27
C SER A 337 -2.37 -16.78 27.05
N SER A 338 -3.51 -16.11 27.27
CA SER A 338 -4.27 -15.40 26.22
C SER A 338 -3.66 -14.05 25.85
N TYR A 339 -2.72 -13.54 26.63
CA TYR A 339 -2.06 -12.26 26.37
C TYR A 339 -0.66 -12.46 25.76
N ARG A 340 -0.11 -11.39 25.18
CA ARG A 340 1.28 -11.28 24.73
C ARG A 340 1.95 -10.07 25.41
N PRO A 341 3.09 -10.24 26.08
CA PRO A 341 3.81 -9.15 26.73
C PRO A 341 4.66 -8.37 25.71
N VAL A 342 4.18 -7.23 25.21
CA VAL A 342 4.95 -6.36 24.32
C VAL A 342 5.82 -5.40 25.13
N CYS A 343 7.14 -5.47 24.92
CA CYS A 343 8.13 -4.65 25.60
C CYS A 343 8.55 -3.46 24.72
N LEU A 344 8.13 -2.26 25.12
CA LEU A 344 8.59 -1.00 24.55
C LEU A 344 9.90 -0.56 25.20
N LEU A 345 11.01 -0.79 24.50
CA LEU A 345 12.35 -0.38 24.90
C LEU A 345 12.65 1.08 24.51
N PRO A 346 13.57 1.76 25.22
CA PRO A 346 14.11 3.05 24.84
C PRO A 346 14.55 3.07 23.39
N THR A 347 14.13 4.08 22.64
CA THR A 347 14.43 4.14 21.20
C THR A 347 15.92 4.28 20.95
N PHE A 348 16.65 4.96 21.84
CA PHE A 348 18.11 5.06 21.82
C PHE A 348 18.79 3.70 22.03
N GLY A 349 18.34 2.93 23.04
CA GLY A 349 18.82 1.56 23.25
C GLY A 349 18.59 0.67 22.04
N LYS A 350 17.45 0.83 21.35
CA LYS A 350 17.19 0.11 20.10
C LYS A 350 18.11 0.56 18.94
N ILE A 351 18.61 1.80 18.92
CA ILE A 351 19.60 2.26 17.92
C ILE A 351 20.93 1.56 18.19
N VAL A 352 21.38 1.55 19.44
CA VAL A 352 22.58 0.81 19.89
C VAL A 352 22.48 -0.68 19.54
N GLU A 353 21.33 -1.32 19.80
CA GLU A 353 21.07 -2.71 19.42
C GLU A 353 21.20 -2.96 17.90
N ARG A 354 20.78 -2.00 17.05
CA ARG A 354 20.90 -2.13 15.58
C ARG A 354 22.34 -2.05 15.12
N LEU A 355 23.10 -1.11 15.67
CA LEU A 355 24.53 -0.97 15.38
C LEU A 355 25.29 -2.24 15.80
N PHE A 356 24.97 -2.77 16.98
CA PHE A 356 25.55 -4.02 17.46
C PHE A 356 25.24 -5.19 16.52
N LEU A 357 24.00 -5.24 16.03
CA LEU A 357 23.55 -6.28 15.12
C LEU A 357 24.25 -6.24 13.76
N ILE A 358 24.68 -5.06 13.27
CA ILE A 358 25.48 -4.94 12.04
C ILE A 358 26.80 -5.71 12.20
N GLN A 359 27.53 -5.50 13.29
CA GLN A 359 28.80 -6.19 13.54
C GLN A 359 28.59 -7.68 13.86
N LEU A 360 27.59 -8.01 14.68
CA LEU A 360 27.31 -9.40 15.05
C LEU A 360 26.94 -10.23 13.82
N ASN A 361 26.03 -9.76 12.97
CA ASN A 361 25.64 -10.51 11.77
C ASN A 361 26.82 -10.69 10.82
N ARG A 362 27.68 -9.68 10.65
CA ARG A 362 28.91 -9.80 9.85
C ARG A 362 29.81 -10.93 10.36
N TRP A 363 29.99 -11.03 11.68
CA TRP A 363 30.78 -12.10 12.29
C TRP A 363 30.10 -13.47 12.15
N LEU A 364 28.78 -13.56 12.40
CA LEU A 364 28.00 -14.80 12.26
C LEU A 364 28.04 -15.35 10.84
N ASP A 365 27.94 -14.47 9.84
CA ASP A 365 27.95 -14.85 8.43
C ASP A 365 29.36 -15.28 7.98
N ARG A 366 30.43 -14.57 8.39
CA ARG A 366 31.82 -14.96 8.10
C ARG A 366 32.17 -16.36 8.63
N ASN A 367 31.57 -16.75 9.76
CA ASN A 367 31.81 -18.05 10.39
C ASN A 367 30.72 -19.09 10.09
N ASN A 368 29.77 -18.80 9.18
CA ASN A 368 28.67 -19.70 8.80
C ASN A 368 27.90 -20.31 9.99
N ILE A 369 27.64 -19.51 11.03
CA ILE A 369 27.07 -20.02 12.29
C ILE A 369 25.60 -20.42 12.13
N ILE A 370 24.79 -19.62 11.44
CA ILE A 370 23.34 -19.85 11.35
C ILE A 370 23.04 -20.95 10.33
N HIS A 371 22.34 -22.00 10.77
CA HIS A 371 22.03 -23.16 9.93
C HIS A 371 21.10 -22.79 8.74
N PRO A 372 21.33 -23.35 7.53
CA PRO A 372 20.58 -22.98 6.31
C PRO A 372 19.08 -23.29 6.34
N ASN A 373 18.66 -24.26 7.17
CA ASN A 373 17.25 -24.61 7.42
C ASN A 373 16.56 -23.71 8.46
N GLN A 374 17.19 -22.63 8.92
CA GLN A 374 16.51 -21.52 9.60
C GLN A 374 15.99 -20.54 8.56
N PHE A 375 14.70 -20.22 8.63
CA PHE A 375 14.04 -19.27 7.71
C PHE A 375 13.46 -18.04 8.42
N GLY A 376 13.29 -18.10 9.74
CA GLY A 376 12.73 -17.00 10.54
C GLY A 376 13.78 -15.92 10.85
N PHE A 377 13.36 -14.66 10.80
CA PHE A 377 14.17 -13.49 11.16
C PHE A 377 15.48 -13.30 10.37
N LEU A 378 15.64 -14.00 9.25
CA LEU A 378 16.82 -13.87 8.40
C LEU A 378 16.52 -13.05 7.16
N GLU A 379 17.41 -12.13 6.83
CA GLU A 379 17.36 -11.45 5.54
C GLU A 379 17.48 -12.46 4.38
N GLY A 380 16.72 -12.22 3.31
CA GLY A 380 16.66 -13.07 2.11
C GLY A 380 15.79 -14.32 2.26
N LYS A 381 15.38 -14.69 3.48
CA LYS A 381 14.46 -15.81 3.74
C LYS A 381 13.02 -15.30 3.87
N SER A 382 12.05 -16.17 3.58
CA SER A 382 10.62 -15.85 3.64
C SER A 382 9.78 -17.09 3.95
N CYS A 383 8.53 -16.90 4.39
CA CYS A 383 7.57 -18.00 4.54
C CYS A 383 7.40 -18.78 3.24
N ASP A 384 7.31 -18.06 2.11
CA ASP A 384 7.11 -18.66 0.79
C ASP A 384 8.27 -19.61 0.42
N LEU A 385 9.52 -19.20 0.65
CA LEU A 385 10.70 -20.06 0.45
C LEU A 385 10.68 -21.27 1.38
N ALA A 386 10.34 -21.07 2.65
CA ALA A 386 10.32 -22.13 3.65
C ALA A 386 9.25 -23.19 3.35
N ILE A 387 8.06 -22.78 2.89
CA ILE A 387 6.99 -23.72 2.51
C ILE A 387 7.33 -24.40 1.18
N THR A 388 7.93 -23.67 0.23
CA THR A 388 8.42 -24.27 -1.02
C THR A 388 9.40 -25.40 -0.73
N GLN A 389 10.35 -25.19 0.17
CA GLN A 389 11.31 -26.22 0.59
C GLN A 389 10.61 -27.45 1.19
N ILE A 390 9.61 -27.26 2.07
CA ILE A 390 8.80 -28.38 2.61
C ILE A 390 8.15 -29.17 1.48
N VAL A 391 7.48 -28.48 0.55
CA VAL A 391 6.75 -29.12 -0.55
C VAL A 391 7.70 -29.88 -1.47
N GLU A 392 8.87 -29.33 -1.76
CA GLU A 392 9.90 -30.00 -2.57
C GLU A 392 10.47 -31.23 -1.87
N THR A 393 10.81 -31.13 -0.57
CA THR A 393 11.27 -32.28 0.23
C THR A 393 10.21 -33.38 0.27
N ILE A 394 8.93 -33.03 0.37
CA ILE A 394 7.84 -34.03 0.31
C ILE A 394 7.78 -34.65 -1.09
N ASN A 395 7.80 -33.84 -2.15
CA ASN A 395 7.66 -34.34 -3.52
C ASN A 395 8.83 -35.21 -3.98
N SER A 396 10.05 -34.95 -3.51
CA SER A 396 11.22 -35.77 -3.86
C SER A 396 11.22 -37.14 -3.18
N ARG A 397 10.68 -37.24 -1.96
CA ARG A 397 10.71 -38.46 -1.14
C ARG A 397 9.44 -39.33 -1.27
N ARG A 398 8.27 -38.71 -1.46
CA ARG A 398 6.95 -39.37 -1.57
C ARG A 398 6.85 -40.47 -2.66
N PRO A 399 7.61 -40.48 -3.77
CA PRO A 399 7.56 -41.58 -4.73
C PRO A 399 7.92 -42.94 -4.11
N LEU A 400 8.85 -42.96 -3.16
CA LEU A 400 9.43 -44.19 -2.60
C LEU A 400 8.87 -44.54 -1.22
N GLU A 401 8.61 -43.54 -0.37
CA GLU A 401 8.27 -43.75 1.04
C GLU A 401 7.02 -42.99 1.50
N HIS A 402 6.43 -43.46 2.59
CA HIS A 402 5.41 -42.71 3.32
C HIS A 402 6.10 -41.61 4.12
N LEU A 403 5.46 -40.45 4.26
CA LEU A 403 6.04 -39.31 4.97
C LEU A 403 5.11 -38.81 6.06
N ALA A 404 5.67 -38.35 7.17
CA ALA A 404 4.99 -37.58 8.20
C ALA A 404 5.55 -36.16 8.22
N LEU A 405 4.69 -35.16 8.03
CA LEU A 405 5.00 -33.75 8.30
C LEU A 405 4.41 -33.40 9.66
N VAL A 406 5.25 -33.03 10.61
CA VAL A 406 4.87 -32.69 11.98
C VAL A 406 5.21 -31.22 12.26
N SER A 407 4.21 -30.45 12.67
CA SER A 407 4.40 -29.09 13.21
C SER A 407 4.59 -29.17 14.71
N LEU A 408 5.69 -28.61 15.21
CA LEU A 408 6.03 -28.55 16.64
C LEU A 408 5.99 -27.08 17.11
N ASP A 409 5.29 -26.82 18.22
CA ASP A 409 5.13 -25.48 18.83
C ASP A 409 5.89 -25.44 20.15
N ILE A 410 6.89 -24.57 20.27
CA ILE A 410 7.65 -24.38 21.51
C ILE A 410 6.87 -23.46 22.46
N LYS A 411 6.76 -23.87 23.73
CA LYS A 411 5.99 -23.15 24.74
C LYS A 411 6.71 -21.85 25.16
N SER A 412 6.12 -20.72 24.78
CA SER A 412 6.59 -19.37 25.14
C SER A 412 8.10 -19.19 24.90
N ALA A 413 8.54 -19.56 23.70
CA ALA A 413 9.95 -19.61 23.27
C ALA A 413 10.81 -18.42 23.75
N PHE A 414 10.45 -17.21 23.34
CA PHE A 414 11.22 -16.00 23.69
C PHE A 414 11.24 -15.67 25.18
N ASP A 415 10.18 -16.03 25.92
CA ASP A 415 10.05 -15.71 27.34
C ASP A 415 10.84 -16.71 28.21
N ASN A 416 11.11 -17.91 27.67
CA ASN A 416 11.76 -19.01 28.39
C ASN A 416 13.24 -19.24 28.03
N MET A 417 13.82 -18.45 27.14
CA MET A 417 15.23 -18.60 26.77
C MET A 417 16.16 -18.43 27.99
N ASN A 418 16.81 -19.51 28.42
CA ASN A 418 17.64 -19.51 29.62
C ASN A 418 19.00 -18.82 29.35
N TRP A 419 19.35 -17.80 30.16
CA TRP A 419 20.54 -16.99 29.94
C TRP A 419 21.87 -17.74 30.16
N PRO A 420 22.07 -18.52 31.24
CA PRO A 420 23.25 -19.39 31.36
C PRO A 420 23.46 -20.32 30.17
N VAL A 421 22.39 -20.97 29.69
CA VAL A 421 22.44 -21.83 28.50
C VAL A 421 22.81 -21.01 27.27
N LEU A 422 22.24 -19.82 27.09
CA LEU A 422 22.57 -18.93 25.97
C LEU A 422 24.06 -18.58 25.99
N ILE A 423 24.60 -18.11 27.11
CA ILE A 423 26.03 -17.77 27.23
C ILE A 423 26.90 -18.99 26.90
N LYS A 424 26.57 -20.18 27.41
CA LYS A 424 27.28 -21.43 27.08
C LYS A 424 27.26 -21.73 25.58
N ILE A 425 26.11 -21.57 24.93
CA ILE A 425 25.97 -21.76 23.46
C ILE A 425 26.86 -20.77 22.70
N LEU A 426 26.83 -19.50 23.09
CA LEU A 426 27.63 -18.46 22.44
C LEU A 426 29.15 -18.69 22.63
N SER A 427 29.56 -19.15 23.82
CA SER A 427 30.93 -19.58 24.08
C SER A 427 31.34 -20.78 23.22
N ASN A 428 30.46 -21.77 23.05
CA ASN A 428 30.72 -22.94 22.19
C ASN A 428 30.87 -22.56 20.71
N TYR A 429 30.20 -21.48 20.25
CA TYR A 429 30.41 -20.93 18.92
C TYR A 429 31.72 -20.13 18.78
N GLY A 430 32.43 -19.86 19.87
CA GLY A 430 33.67 -19.07 19.86
C GLY A 430 33.43 -17.58 19.61
N LEU A 431 32.30 -17.04 20.07
CA LEU A 431 32.04 -15.60 19.93
C LEU A 431 33.15 -14.77 20.61
N PRO A 432 33.69 -13.74 19.94
CA PRO A 432 34.62 -12.79 20.54
C PRO A 432 34.11 -12.18 21.84
N GLU A 433 35.01 -11.89 22.77
CA GLU A 433 34.71 -11.30 24.08
C GLU A 433 33.89 -10.00 23.98
N PHE A 434 34.10 -9.20 22.93
CA PHE A 434 33.26 -8.03 22.64
C PHE A 434 31.76 -8.37 22.62
N PHE A 435 31.36 -9.33 21.80
CA PHE A 435 29.95 -9.71 21.68
C PHE A 435 29.42 -10.32 22.98
N MET A 436 30.23 -11.16 23.64
CA MET A 436 29.88 -11.81 24.89
C MET A 436 29.62 -10.79 26.01
N ASN A 437 30.53 -9.84 26.21
CA ASN A 437 30.39 -8.76 27.19
C ASN A 437 29.17 -7.88 26.93
N PHE A 438 28.99 -7.49 25.66
CA PHE A 438 27.90 -6.59 25.29
C PHE A 438 26.55 -7.24 25.56
N LEU A 439 26.40 -8.53 25.22
CA LEU A 439 25.21 -9.33 25.51
C LEU A 439 25.03 -9.56 27.00
N PHE A 440 26.10 -9.82 27.74
CA PHE A 440 26.06 -9.92 29.21
C PHE A 440 25.47 -8.64 29.81
N TYR A 441 25.99 -7.46 29.47
CA TYR A 441 25.47 -6.20 29.99
C TYR A 441 24.06 -5.89 29.51
N TYR A 442 23.70 -6.26 28.29
CA TYR A 442 22.34 -6.15 27.79
C TYR A 442 21.31 -6.96 28.61
N LEU A 443 21.70 -8.14 29.12
CA LEU A 443 20.84 -8.99 29.96
C LEU A 443 20.91 -8.61 31.45
N HIS A 444 22.08 -8.20 31.93
CA HIS A 444 22.36 -7.99 33.35
C HIS A 444 21.54 -6.82 33.95
N ASN A 445 20.97 -7.06 35.14
CA ASN A 445 20.14 -6.12 35.91
C ASN A 445 18.96 -5.50 35.14
N ARG A 446 18.42 -6.23 34.16
CA ARG A 446 17.27 -5.80 33.38
C ARG A 446 15.97 -5.85 34.19
N LYS A 447 15.13 -4.83 34.02
CA LYS A 447 13.78 -4.73 34.61
C LYS A 447 12.72 -4.44 33.54
N VAL A 448 11.51 -4.91 33.80
CA VAL A 448 10.30 -4.56 33.04
C VAL A 448 9.32 -3.80 33.93
N PHE A 449 8.66 -2.79 33.36
CA PHE A 449 7.79 -1.88 34.08
C PHE A 449 6.40 -1.84 33.44
N TYR A 450 5.37 -2.08 34.24
CA TYR A 450 4.01 -1.67 33.90
C TYR A 450 3.77 -0.27 34.47
N VAL A 451 3.37 0.67 33.61
CA VAL A 451 3.11 2.07 33.99
C VAL A 451 1.80 2.52 33.38
N ASN A 452 0.87 2.98 34.23
CA ASN A 452 -0.33 3.72 33.84
C ASN A 452 -0.36 5.10 34.53
N GLU A 453 -1.49 5.79 34.48
CA GLU A 453 -1.65 7.12 35.11
C GLU A 453 -1.78 7.07 36.64
N VAL A 454 -2.00 5.89 37.22
CA VAL A 454 -2.36 5.70 38.63
C VAL A 454 -1.23 5.07 39.44
N PHE A 455 -0.54 4.07 38.89
CA PHE A 455 0.48 3.30 39.60
C PHE A 455 1.56 2.74 38.67
N LYS A 456 2.62 2.22 39.28
CA LYS A 456 3.77 1.60 38.61
C LYS A 456 4.16 0.30 39.32
N VAL A 457 4.29 -0.78 38.55
CA VAL A 457 4.77 -2.10 39.03
C VAL A 457 5.99 -2.49 38.20
N PHE A 458 6.98 -3.16 38.82
CA PHE A 458 8.16 -3.64 38.12
C PHE A 458 8.55 -5.06 38.53
N LYS A 459 9.26 -5.76 37.63
CA LYS A 459 9.88 -7.06 37.87
C LYS A 459 11.28 -7.11 37.28
N HIS A 460 12.16 -7.88 37.92
CA HIS A 460 13.46 -8.23 37.36
C HIS A 460 13.30 -9.34 36.31
N CYS A 461 14.13 -9.29 35.27
CA CYS A 461 14.21 -10.36 34.29
C CYS A 461 15.39 -11.28 34.64
N TYR A 462 15.18 -12.58 34.54
CA TYR A 462 16.22 -13.59 34.77
C TYR A 462 16.34 -14.61 33.63
N ARG A 463 15.37 -14.58 32.70
CA ARG A 463 15.35 -15.39 31.49
C ARG A 463 14.58 -14.64 30.40
N GLY A 464 14.64 -15.19 29.20
CA GLY A 464 13.94 -14.70 28.03
C GLY A 464 14.57 -13.44 27.43
N CYS A 465 13.95 -12.95 26.36
CA CYS A 465 14.28 -11.68 25.74
C CYS A 465 13.03 -10.81 25.63
N PRO A 466 13.14 -9.49 25.84
CA PRO A 466 11.99 -8.60 25.75
C PRO A 466 11.42 -8.60 24.32
N GLN A 467 10.13 -8.93 24.20
CA GLN A 467 9.43 -8.96 22.91
C GLN A 467 9.29 -7.53 22.35
N GLY A 468 10.21 -7.17 21.45
CA GLY A 468 10.37 -5.80 20.94
C GLY A 468 11.82 -5.34 20.85
N SER A 469 12.76 -6.11 21.40
CA SER A 469 14.20 -6.00 21.14
C SER A 469 14.53 -6.28 19.67
N VAL A 470 15.58 -5.62 19.20
CA VAL A 470 16.14 -5.78 17.86
C VAL A 470 17.06 -6.99 17.80
N ILE A 471 17.84 -7.28 18.85
CA ILE A 471 18.79 -8.40 18.86
C ILE A 471 18.16 -9.75 19.21
N ALA A 472 17.03 -9.74 19.95
CA ALA A 472 16.37 -10.96 20.43
C ALA A 472 16.10 -12.02 19.34
N PRO A 473 15.64 -11.66 18.12
CA PRO A 473 15.44 -12.64 17.05
C PRO A 473 16.72 -13.37 16.63
N THR A 474 17.86 -12.68 16.57
CA THR A 474 19.15 -13.29 16.23
C THR A 474 19.64 -14.21 17.35
N LEU A 475 19.48 -13.81 18.62
CA LEU A 475 19.81 -14.66 19.76
C LEU A 475 18.96 -15.94 19.78
N TRP A 476 17.67 -15.83 19.45
CA TRP A 476 16.80 -17.01 19.33
C TRP A 476 17.29 -17.97 18.24
N ASN A 477 17.65 -17.45 17.07
CA ASN A 477 18.15 -18.28 15.98
C ASN A 477 19.43 -19.02 16.36
N LEU A 478 20.33 -18.39 17.14
CA LEU A 478 21.53 -19.05 17.68
C LEU A 478 21.17 -20.12 18.72
N TYR A 479 20.18 -19.84 19.56
CA TYR A 479 19.74 -20.72 20.64
C TYR A 479 19.15 -22.04 20.12
N ILE A 480 18.30 -21.98 19.08
CA ILE A 480 17.60 -23.15 18.54
C ILE A 480 18.42 -23.93 17.49
N ASN A 481 19.59 -23.40 17.12
CA ASN A 481 20.39 -23.89 16.01
C ASN A 481 20.83 -25.35 16.18
N SER A 482 21.10 -25.79 17.43
CA SER A 482 21.46 -27.17 17.76
C SER A 482 20.45 -28.20 17.25
N ILE A 483 19.15 -27.88 17.29
CA ILE A 483 18.07 -28.77 16.82
C ILE A 483 18.17 -29.02 15.32
N LEU A 484 18.65 -28.02 14.56
CA LEU A 484 18.73 -28.10 13.10
C LEU A 484 19.92 -28.95 12.62
N PHE A 485 20.95 -29.15 13.44
CA PHE A 485 22.06 -30.04 13.11
C PHE A 485 21.70 -31.52 13.12
N ASN A 486 20.50 -31.89 13.59
CA ASN A 486 19.97 -33.25 13.50
C ASN A 486 19.62 -33.67 12.05
N ASN A 487 19.62 -32.74 11.09
CA ASN A 487 19.28 -33.01 9.70
C ASN A 487 20.19 -34.08 9.07
N ASN A 488 19.58 -35.09 8.44
CA ASN A 488 20.23 -36.11 7.64
C ASN A 488 19.30 -36.58 6.49
N GLY A 489 19.66 -37.66 5.77
CA GLY A 489 18.86 -38.15 4.64
C GLY A 489 17.42 -38.54 5.00
N GLU A 490 17.18 -39.03 6.22
CA GLU A 490 15.88 -39.51 6.68
C GLU A 490 15.17 -38.49 7.59
N PHE A 491 15.95 -37.81 8.44
CA PHE A 491 15.51 -36.79 9.39
C PHE A 491 15.64 -35.40 8.78
N TYR A 492 14.50 -34.75 8.48
CA TYR A 492 14.51 -33.37 7.98
C TYR A 492 13.74 -32.45 8.92
N VAL A 493 14.41 -31.48 9.53
CA VAL A 493 13.82 -30.43 10.35
C VAL A 493 14.20 -29.05 9.81
N GLN A 494 13.22 -28.17 9.77
CA GLN A 494 13.45 -26.75 9.50
C GLN A 494 12.73 -25.89 10.54
N ALA A 495 13.27 -24.69 10.76
CA ALA A 495 12.72 -23.72 11.69
C ALA A 495 12.27 -22.47 10.95
N PHE A 496 11.17 -21.88 11.42
CA PHE A 496 10.86 -20.48 11.19
C PHE A 496 10.62 -19.84 12.54
N ALA A 497 11.65 -19.19 13.08
CA ALA A 497 11.63 -18.70 14.46
C ALA A 497 11.46 -19.87 15.44
N ASP A 498 10.40 -19.87 16.24
CA ASP A 498 10.05 -20.87 17.25
C ASP A 498 9.20 -22.04 16.71
N ASP A 499 8.63 -21.90 15.51
CA ASP A 499 7.89 -22.97 14.84
C ASP A 499 8.86 -23.94 14.14
N LEU A 500 8.80 -25.23 14.48
CA LEU A 500 9.58 -26.28 13.80
C LEU A 500 8.68 -27.14 12.91
N ALA A 501 9.15 -27.44 11.71
CA ALA A 501 8.52 -28.39 10.79
C ALA A 501 9.46 -29.59 10.61
N LEU A 502 9.01 -30.76 11.05
CA LEU A 502 9.72 -32.03 10.96
C LEU A 502 9.12 -32.90 9.85
N ILE A 503 9.96 -33.48 8.99
CA ILE A 503 9.60 -34.43 7.93
C ILE A 503 10.40 -35.71 8.16
N ILE A 504 9.67 -36.81 8.37
CA ILE A 504 10.23 -38.16 8.56
C ILE A 504 9.61 -39.12 7.55
N GLY A 505 10.40 -40.08 7.09
CA GLY A 505 9.99 -41.09 6.13
C GLY A 505 10.03 -42.52 6.68
N GLY A 506 9.34 -43.42 5.96
CA GLY A 506 9.40 -44.86 6.17
C GLY A 506 8.74 -45.61 5.01
N HIS A 507 9.31 -46.75 4.61
CA HIS A 507 8.80 -47.56 3.51
C HIS A 507 7.47 -48.23 3.87
N THR A 508 7.24 -48.50 5.15
CA THR A 508 5.96 -49.02 5.66
C THR A 508 5.32 -48.10 6.69
N ALA A 509 4.02 -48.27 6.95
CA ALA A 509 3.31 -47.51 7.98
C ALA A 509 3.91 -47.71 9.39
N ARG A 510 4.36 -48.93 9.71
CA ARG A 510 4.99 -49.27 10.99
C ARG A 510 6.34 -48.59 11.14
N GLU A 511 7.11 -48.58 10.07
CA GLU A 511 8.41 -47.92 10.02
C GLU A 511 8.27 -46.41 10.15
N LEU A 512 7.32 -45.79 9.42
CA LEU A 512 7.02 -44.37 9.56
C LEU A 512 6.66 -44.02 11.01
N GLU A 513 5.83 -44.83 11.68
CA GLU A 513 5.48 -44.64 13.08
C GLU A 513 6.69 -44.73 14.02
N LYS A 514 7.50 -45.78 13.86
CA LYS A 514 8.73 -45.98 14.63
C LYS A 514 9.70 -44.81 14.45
N ASN A 515 10.02 -44.47 13.20
CA ASN A 515 10.99 -43.42 12.85
C ASN A 515 10.52 -42.05 13.35
N THR A 516 9.23 -41.74 13.18
CA THR A 516 8.67 -40.46 13.64
C THR A 516 8.72 -40.35 15.16
N ASN A 517 8.39 -41.41 15.89
CA ASN A 517 8.44 -41.40 17.36
C ASN A 517 9.88 -41.28 17.89
N LEU A 518 10.86 -41.95 17.26
CA LEU A 518 12.28 -41.77 17.60
C LEU A 518 12.75 -40.33 17.37
N ALA A 519 12.38 -39.75 16.23
CA ALA A 519 12.70 -38.36 15.89
C ALA A 519 12.08 -37.36 16.89
N LEU A 520 10.82 -37.57 17.25
CA LEU A 520 10.11 -36.74 18.24
C LEU A 520 10.73 -36.84 19.64
N ALA A 521 11.11 -38.04 20.08
CA ALA A 521 11.81 -38.23 21.34
C ALA A 521 13.17 -37.51 21.34
N LYS A 522 13.94 -37.63 20.26
CA LYS A 522 15.21 -36.93 20.09
C LYS A 522 15.06 -35.41 20.20
N ILE A 523 14.09 -34.82 19.48
CA ILE A 523 13.83 -33.37 19.57
C ILE A 523 13.40 -32.97 20.99
N SER A 524 12.60 -33.78 21.68
CA SER A 524 12.21 -33.49 23.07
C SER A 524 13.42 -33.41 23.98
N ILE A 525 14.33 -34.40 23.90
CA ILE A 525 15.57 -34.44 24.69
C ILE A 525 16.45 -33.22 24.38
N ASP A 526 16.61 -32.88 23.10
CA ASP A 526 17.44 -31.75 22.71
C ASP A 526 16.85 -30.42 23.19
N LEU A 527 15.52 -30.25 23.14
CA LEU A 527 14.84 -29.08 23.72
C LEU A 527 14.96 -29.01 25.24
N GLU A 528 14.91 -30.14 25.94
CA GLU A 528 15.13 -30.23 27.39
C GLU A 528 16.56 -29.80 27.77
N SER A 529 17.55 -30.15 26.93
CA SER A 529 18.94 -29.67 27.11
C SER A 529 19.06 -28.14 26.97
N LEU A 530 18.17 -27.54 26.16
CA LEU A 530 18.02 -26.10 26.01
C LEU A 530 17.07 -25.49 27.06
N LYS A 531 16.60 -26.25 28.05
CA LYS A 531 15.59 -25.79 29.04
C LYS A 531 14.29 -25.27 28.40
N LEU A 532 13.94 -25.80 27.23
CA LEU A 532 12.71 -25.50 26.51
C LEU A 532 11.72 -26.68 26.59
N SER A 533 10.45 -26.42 26.36
CA SER A 533 9.40 -27.44 26.34
C SER A 533 8.42 -27.23 25.19
N LEU A 534 7.80 -28.32 24.72
CA LEU A 534 6.81 -28.28 23.65
C LEU A 534 5.40 -28.07 24.19
N SER A 535 4.59 -27.28 23.47
CA SER A 535 3.15 -27.23 23.65
C SER A 535 2.49 -28.42 22.95
N ILE A 536 2.64 -29.64 23.50
CA ILE A 536 2.26 -30.91 22.84
C ILE A 536 0.82 -30.88 22.26
N HIS A 537 -0.14 -30.28 22.97
CA HIS A 537 -1.54 -30.17 22.51
C HIS A 537 -1.75 -29.30 21.26
N LYS A 538 -0.79 -28.44 20.91
CA LYS A 538 -0.81 -27.65 19.68
C LYS A 538 -0.04 -28.33 18.53
N CYS A 539 0.82 -29.30 18.84
CA CYS A 539 1.53 -30.06 17.83
C CYS A 539 0.55 -30.89 17.00
N GLN A 540 0.76 -30.91 15.69
CA GLN A 540 -0.13 -31.58 14.74
C GLN A 540 0.68 -32.21 13.63
N ALA A 541 0.15 -33.26 13.02
CA ALA A 541 0.79 -33.96 11.92
C ALA A 541 -0.15 -34.22 10.74
N VAL A 542 0.44 -34.35 9.56
CA VAL A 542 -0.18 -34.86 8.32
C VAL A 542 0.68 -35.97 7.76
N VAL A 543 0.05 -37.03 7.27
CA VAL A 543 0.72 -38.20 6.69
C VAL A 543 0.49 -38.24 5.18
N TYR A 544 1.57 -38.37 4.42
CA TYR A 544 1.55 -38.55 2.97
C TYR A 544 1.83 -40.00 2.63
N ARG A 545 0.95 -40.59 1.82
CA ARG A 545 1.12 -41.95 1.34
C ARG A 545 2.10 -42.01 0.17
N SER A 546 2.99 -43.01 0.20
CA SER A 546 3.89 -43.34 -0.90
C SER A 546 3.14 -43.60 -2.21
N ILE A 547 3.69 -43.16 -3.35
CA ILE A 547 3.11 -43.42 -4.68
C ILE A 547 3.29 -44.90 -5.07
N SER A 548 4.44 -45.51 -4.74
CA SER A 548 4.69 -46.94 -5.02
C SER A 548 3.66 -47.83 -4.30
N SER A 549 3.36 -47.53 -3.03
CA SER A 549 2.31 -48.20 -2.24
C SER A 549 0.91 -48.02 -2.84
N GLN A 550 0.58 -46.84 -3.38
CA GLN A 550 -0.73 -46.60 -4.01
C GLN A 550 -0.94 -47.48 -5.24
N ARG A 551 0.11 -47.75 -6.02
CA ARG A 551 0.04 -48.63 -7.21
C ARG A 551 -0.16 -50.10 -6.83
N LEU A 552 0.50 -50.56 -5.75
CA LEU A 552 0.39 -51.92 -5.22
C LEU A 552 -0.99 -52.22 -4.60
N SER A 553 -1.68 -51.19 -4.10
CA SER A 553 -2.98 -51.32 -3.42
C SER A 553 -4.18 -51.62 -4.32
N LYS A 554 -4.01 -51.70 -5.66
CA LYS A 554 -5.02 -52.31 -6.54
C LYS A 554 -5.15 -53.83 -6.33
N ARG A 555 -4.26 -54.46 -5.54
CA ARG A 555 -4.26 -55.90 -5.18
C ARG A 555 -4.59 -56.19 -3.68
N ASN A 556 -5.37 -55.34 -3.01
CA ASN A 556 -5.92 -55.58 -1.65
C ASN A 556 -4.95 -55.78 -0.46
N SER A 557 -3.64 -55.55 -0.59
CA SER A 557 -2.73 -55.46 0.56
C SER A 557 -2.04 -54.10 0.62
N THR A 558 -1.96 -53.50 1.81
CA THR A 558 -1.33 -52.20 2.16
C THR A 558 -2.14 -50.91 1.91
N ILE A 559 -3.39 -50.88 2.34
CA ILE A 559 -4.04 -49.63 2.74
C ILE A 559 -3.48 -49.23 4.12
N LEU A 560 -3.27 -47.93 4.39
CA LEU A 560 -3.08 -47.41 5.76
C LEU A 560 -4.39 -47.62 6.56
N ASN A 561 -4.77 -48.87 6.84
CA ASN A 561 -6.05 -49.24 7.47
C ASN A 561 -6.20 -48.59 8.85
N ARG A 562 -5.07 -48.34 9.53
CA ARG A 562 -4.98 -47.57 10.76
C ARG A 562 -4.04 -46.39 10.54
N LYS A 563 -4.45 -45.18 10.96
CA LYS A 563 -3.56 -44.01 11.01
C LYS A 563 -2.42 -44.28 12.01
N PRO A 564 -1.15 -43.91 11.69
CA PRO A 564 -0.04 -44.13 12.61
C PRO A 564 -0.27 -43.38 13.93
N THR A 565 0.37 -43.80 15.01
CA THR A 565 0.26 -43.16 16.33
C THR A 565 1.57 -42.47 16.70
N PHE A 566 1.59 -41.15 16.57
CA PHE A 566 2.76 -40.34 16.95
C PHE A 566 2.62 -39.84 18.39
N LYS A 567 3.69 -39.98 19.20
CA LYS A 567 3.70 -39.65 20.62
C LYS A 567 4.92 -38.79 20.98
N ILE A 568 4.71 -37.85 21.89
CA ILE A 568 5.75 -37.07 22.57
C ILE A 568 5.51 -37.24 24.06
N ASN A 569 6.48 -37.72 24.83
CA ASN A 569 6.35 -37.97 26.28
C ASN A 569 5.08 -38.77 26.63
N ASN A 570 4.83 -39.86 25.88
CA ASN A 570 3.63 -40.71 25.95
C ASN A 570 2.28 -40.04 25.62
N ILE A 571 2.26 -38.76 25.26
CA ILE A 571 1.05 -38.05 24.85
C ILE A 571 0.95 -38.10 23.32
N SER A 572 -0.21 -38.54 22.82
CA SER A 572 -0.43 -38.67 21.37
C SER A 572 -0.69 -37.29 20.73
N ILE A 573 -0.03 -37.01 19.60
CA ILE A 573 -0.27 -35.79 18.82
C ILE A 573 -1.41 -35.98 17.82
N LYS A 574 -2.10 -34.89 17.49
CA LYS A 574 -3.26 -34.94 16.58
C LYS A 574 -2.82 -35.10 15.13
N ILE A 575 -3.26 -36.19 14.49
CA ILE A 575 -3.08 -36.40 13.04
C ILE A 575 -4.32 -35.90 12.31
N THR A 576 -4.10 -35.08 11.30
CA THR A 576 -5.13 -34.42 10.50
C THR A 576 -4.91 -34.67 9.03
N ASP A 577 -5.93 -34.41 8.20
CA ASP A 577 -5.80 -34.55 6.74
C ASP A 577 -5.22 -33.28 6.09
N SER A 578 -5.12 -32.19 6.86
CA SER A 578 -4.46 -30.94 6.45
C SER A 578 -3.89 -30.20 7.66
N LEU A 579 -2.70 -29.64 7.50
CA LEU A 579 -1.96 -28.94 8.54
C LEU A 579 -1.76 -27.48 8.16
N LYS A 580 -2.00 -26.57 9.10
CA LYS A 580 -1.72 -25.14 8.90
C LYS A 580 -0.28 -24.84 9.27
N ILE A 581 0.55 -24.50 8.29
CA ILE A 581 1.93 -24.06 8.46
C ILE A 581 2.05 -22.61 8.00
N TRP A 582 2.49 -21.73 8.90
CA TRP A 582 2.72 -20.30 8.66
C TRP A 582 1.60 -19.57 7.89
N GLY A 583 0.34 -19.96 8.11
CA GLY A 583 -0.82 -19.32 7.48
C GLY A 583 -1.37 -20.00 6.23
N ILE A 584 -0.73 -21.05 5.72
CA ILE A 584 -1.19 -21.87 4.58
C ILE A 584 -1.57 -23.27 5.08
N TYR A 585 -2.61 -23.86 4.50
CA TYR A 585 -2.95 -25.26 4.77
C TYR A 585 -2.30 -26.18 3.73
N ILE A 586 -1.52 -27.15 4.19
CA ILE A 586 -0.94 -28.20 3.37
C ILE A 586 -1.75 -29.47 3.62
N ASP A 587 -2.47 -29.96 2.61
CA ASP A 587 -3.27 -31.19 2.70
C ASP A 587 -2.48 -32.44 2.28
N GLN A 588 -2.90 -33.61 2.76
CA GLN A 588 -2.26 -34.91 2.49
C GLN A 588 -2.13 -35.28 1.00
N LYS A 589 -2.85 -34.58 0.10
CA LYS A 589 -2.75 -34.77 -1.35
C LYS A 589 -1.88 -33.72 -2.04
N LEU A 590 -1.44 -32.68 -1.33
CA LEU A 590 -0.84 -31.45 -1.86
C LEU A 590 -1.73 -30.79 -2.92
N SER A 591 -3.06 -30.91 -2.74
CA SER A 591 -4.01 -30.32 -3.67
C SER A 591 -4.20 -28.82 -3.43
N TRP A 592 -3.96 -28.32 -2.22
CA TRP A 592 -4.31 -26.96 -1.76
C TRP A 592 -5.80 -26.72 -1.54
N THR A 593 -6.63 -27.77 -1.62
CA THR A 593 -8.09 -27.65 -1.49
C THR A 593 -8.49 -27.15 -0.10
N ALA A 594 -7.85 -27.65 0.96
CA ALA A 594 -8.09 -27.19 2.33
C ALA A 594 -7.75 -25.71 2.49
N HIS A 595 -6.65 -25.26 1.88
CA HIS A 595 -6.25 -23.85 1.91
C HIS A 595 -7.25 -22.96 1.19
N ILE A 596 -7.60 -23.29 -0.05
CA ILE A 596 -8.54 -22.51 -0.85
C ILE A 596 -9.91 -22.42 -0.17
N ASN A 597 -10.39 -23.51 0.44
CA ASN A 597 -11.65 -23.48 1.18
C ASN A 597 -11.59 -22.55 2.40
N SER A 598 -10.47 -22.48 3.12
CA SER A 598 -10.30 -21.55 4.24
C SER A 598 -10.34 -20.08 3.82
N LEU A 599 -10.05 -19.75 2.56
CA LEU A 599 -10.11 -18.37 2.04
C LEU A 599 -11.54 -17.84 1.95
N HIS A 600 -12.55 -18.71 1.90
CA HIS A 600 -13.96 -18.31 1.87
C HIS A 600 -14.37 -17.60 3.18
N ASP A 601 -14.06 -18.20 4.33
CA ASP A 601 -14.39 -17.59 5.63
C ASP A 601 -13.59 -16.30 5.85
N LYS A 602 -12.37 -16.27 5.31
CA LYS A 602 -11.51 -15.09 5.32
C LYS A 602 -12.12 -13.93 4.52
N VAL A 603 -12.60 -14.17 3.30
CA VAL A 603 -13.24 -13.10 2.50
C VAL A 603 -14.54 -12.64 3.14
N LEU A 604 -15.34 -13.55 3.72
CA LEU A 604 -16.56 -13.17 4.44
C LEU A 604 -16.24 -12.27 5.64
N THR A 605 -15.24 -12.64 6.44
CA THR A 605 -14.80 -11.84 7.58
C THR A 605 -14.35 -10.44 7.13
N LEU A 606 -13.51 -10.37 6.10
CA LEU A 606 -12.98 -9.11 5.56
C LEU A 606 -14.06 -8.23 4.91
N THR A 607 -15.15 -8.81 4.39
CA THR A 607 -16.17 -8.08 3.62
C THR A 607 -17.47 -7.81 4.38
N SER A 608 -17.73 -8.54 5.47
CA SER A 608 -18.97 -8.44 6.26
C SER A 608 -19.29 -7.01 6.70
N ASN A 609 -18.29 -6.28 7.20
CA ASN A 609 -18.45 -4.92 7.70
C ASN A 609 -18.65 -3.87 6.61
N PHE A 610 -18.37 -4.18 5.34
CA PHE A 610 -18.70 -3.27 4.24
C PHE A 610 -20.20 -3.04 4.13
N ASN A 611 -21.05 -3.87 4.78
CA ASN A 611 -22.49 -3.62 4.88
C ASN A 611 -22.83 -2.31 5.62
N ARG A 612 -21.88 -1.75 6.37
CA ARG A 612 -22.03 -0.46 7.06
C ARG A 612 -21.87 0.73 6.13
N ILE A 613 -21.15 0.58 5.02
CA ILE A 613 -20.74 1.68 4.14
C ILE A 613 -21.13 1.50 2.65
N ILE A 614 -21.67 0.34 2.30
CA ILE A 614 -22.19 0.02 0.97
C ILE A 614 -23.63 -0.48 1.13
N LYS A 615 -24.56 0.18 0.44
CA LYS A 615 -25.98 -0.17 0.30
C LYS A 615 -26.36 -0.28 -1.18
N SER A 616 -27.57 -0.76 -1.43
CA SER A 616 -28.10 -0.92 -2.79
C SER A 616 -28.27 0.41 -3.52
N ASN A 617 -28.58 1.50 -2.79
CA ASN A 617 -28.82 2.84 -3.34
C ASN A 617 -27.65 3.82 -3.14
N TRP A 618 -26.79 3.65 -2.13
CA TRP A 618 -25.63 4.52 -1.88
C TRP A 618 -24.37 3.74 -1.47
N SER A 619 -23.19 4.32 -1.68
CA SER A 619 -21.91 3.76 -1.24
C SER A 619 -20.85 4.85 -1.07
N VAL A 620 -19.79 4.54 -0.33
CA VAL A 620 -18.51 5.29 -0.40
C VAL A 620 -17.97 5.26 -1.84
N ASP A 621 -17.06 6.17 -2.17
CA ASP A 621 -16.34 6.20 -3.43
C ASP A 621 -15.80 4.80 -3.82
N LYS A 622 -16.15 4.37 -5.03
CA LYS A 622 -15.75 3.09 -5.61
C LYS A 622 -14.22 2.99 -5.75
N ASN A 623 -13.53 4.09 -6.01
CA ASN A 623 -12.07 4.07 -6.14
C ASN A 623 -11.39 3.75 -4.80
N LEU A 624 -11.92 4.27 -3.69
CA LEU A 624 -11.46 3.92 -2.34
C LEU A 624 -11.72 2.44 -2.02
N ILE A 625 -12.92 1.95 -2.31
CA ILE A 625 -13.27 0.54 -2.05
C ILE A 625 -12.40 -0.40 -2.90
N LYS A 626 -12.22 -0.10 -4.19
CA LYS A 626 -11.35 -0.87 -5.10
C LYS A 626 -9.91 -0.85 -4.61
N THR A 627 -9.44 0.28 -4.11
CA THR A 627 -8.12 0.40 -3.50
C THR A 627 -7.99 -0.51 -2.28
N TRP A 628 -8.95 -0.51 -1.35
CA TRP A 628 -8.93 -1.40 -0.17
C TRP A 628 -8.96 -2.87 -0.55
N TYR A 629 -9.66 -3.23 -1.62
CA TYR A 629 -9.61 -4.58 -2.16
C TYR A 629 -8.19 -4.94 -2.61
N LEU A 630 -7.62 -4.17 -3.55
CA LEU A 630 -6.31 -4.47 -4.15
C LEU A 630 -5.17 -4.42 -3.12
N THR A 631 -5.25 -3.56 -2.10
CA THR A 631 -4.17 -3.39 -1.11
C THR A 631 -4.32 -4.27 0.13
N THR A 632 -5.52 -4.77 0.43
CA THR A 632 -5.78 -5.48 1.70
C THR A 632 -6.47 -6.81 1.49
N ILE A 633 -7.62 -6.85 0.79
CA ILE A 633 -8.39 -8.09 0.64
C ILE A 633 -7.67 -9.05 -0.30
N GLU A 634 -7.34 -8.62 -1.51
CA GLU A 634 -6.65 -9.43 -2.51
C GLU A 634 -5.30 -9.94 -1.98
N LYS A 635 -4.48 -9.06 -1.39
CA LYS A 635 -3.20 -9.46 -0.78
C LYS A 635 -3.35 -10.44 0.37
N SER A 636 -4.45 -10.37 1.13
CA SER A 636 -4.75 -11.35 2.17
C SER A 636 -5.17 -12.69 1.59
N LEU A 637 -5.89 -12.71 0.47
CA LEU A 637 -6.32 -13.93 -0.21
C LEU A 637 -5.19 -14.60 -0.99
N LEU A 638 -4.27 -13.82 -1.56
CA LEU A 638 -3.11 -14.31 -2.32
C LEU A 638 -1.88 -14.61 -1.45
N TYR A 639 -2.01 -14.56 -0.13
CA TYR A 639 -0.91 -14.92 0.77
C TYR A 639 -0.46 -16.36 0.48
N GLY A 640 0.83 -16.52 0.16
CA GLY A 640 1.41 -17.81 -0.20
C GLY A 640 1.10 -18.32 -1.62
N ALA A 641 0.46 -17.51 -2.47
CA ALA A 641 0.17 -17.90 -3.86
C ALA A 641 1.43 -18.20 -4.68
N SER A 642 2.58 -17.67 -4.25
CA SER A 642 3.93 -18.04 -4.72
C SER A 642 4.22 -19.55 -4.63
N VAL A 643 3.50 -20.28 -3.78
CA VAL A 643 3.59 -21.75 -3.62
C VAL A 643 2.39 -22.45 -4.25
N TRP A 644 1.17 -22.14 -3.81
CA TRP A 644 -0.03 -22.89 -4.20
C TRP A 644 -0.64 -22.46 -5.54
N GLY A 645 -0.30 -21.27 -6.05
CA GLY A 645 -0.88 -20.71 -7.27
C GLY A 645 -0.47 -21.44 -8.56
N GLY A 646 0.61 -22.24 -8.53
CA GLY A 646 1.12 -22.95 -9.71
C GLY A 646 0.46 -24.29 -10.01
N ALA A 647 -0.41 -24.79 -9.13
CA ALA A 647 -1.00 -26.13 -9.20
C ALA A 647 -2.53 -26.13 -9.08
N LEU A 648 -3.19 -25.15 -9.69
CA LEU A 648 -4.64 -24.99 -9.61
C LEU A 648 -5.37 -25.91 -10.59
N THR A 649 -6.27 -26.73 -10.07
CA THR A 649 -7.25 -27.49 -10.88
C THR A 649 -8.42 -26.60 -11.29
N LYS A 650 -9.22 -27.02 -12.29
CA LYS A 650 -10.46 -26.31 -12.69
C LYS A 650 -11.40 -26.07 -11.50
N THR A 651 -11.62 -27.11 -10.68
CA THR A 651 -12.45 -27.02 -9.47
C THR A 651 -11.96 -25.95 -8.49
N GLN A 652 -10.64 -25.80 -8.35
CA GLN A 652 -10.03 -24.81 -7.47
C GLN A 652 -10.12 -23.40 -8.05
N ALA A 653 -9.92 -23.25 -9.36
CA ALA A 653 -10.15 -22.00 -10.06
C ALA A 653 -11.61 -21.52 -9.89
N ASP A 654 -12.59 -22.42 -10.07
CA ASP A 654 -14.02 -22.14 -9.87
C ASP A 654 -14.34 -21.77 -8.42
N ARG A 655 -13.67 -22.42 -7.46
CA ARG A 655 -13.80 -22.08 -6.03
C ARG A 655 -13.25 -20.70 -5.72
N LEU A 656 -12.07 -20.34 -6.24
CA LEU A 656 -11.48 -19.01 -6.09
C LEU A 656 -12.36 -17.93 -6.74
N HIS A 657 -13.00 -18.23 -7.88
CA HIS A 657 -14.02 -17.38 -8.48
C HIS A 657 -15.19 -17.13 -7.53
N SER A 658 -15.73 -18.18 -6.93
CA SER A 658 -16.84 -18.09 -5.99
C SER A 658 -16.48 -17.28 -4.74
N ILE A 659 -15.23 -17.40 -4.26
CA ILE A 659 -14.70 -16.62 -3.13
C ILE A 659 -14.60 -15.14 -3.52
N GLN A 660 -14.01 -14.82 -4.67
CA GLN A 660 -13.88 -13.45 -5.14
C GLN A 660 -15.25 -12.78 -5.38
N ARG A 661 -16.23 -13.55 -5.88
CA ARG A 661 -17.60 -13.12 -6.16
C ARG A 661 -18.26 -12.42 -4.97
N VAL A 662 -18.02 -12.89 -3.74
CA VAL A 662 -18.58 -12.32 -2.51
C VAL A 662 -18.29 -10.82 -2.43
N PHE A 663 -17.04 -10.43 -2.67
CA PHE A 663 -16.65 -9.02 -2.69
C PHE A 663 -17.18 -8.32 -3.95
N LEU A 664 -17.05 -8.93 -5.12
CA LEU A 664 -17.37 -8.29 -6.39
C LEU A 664 -18.85 -7.89 -6.51
N LEU A 665 -19.78 -8.76 -6.05
CA LEU A 665 -21.20 -8.42 -5.99
C LEU A 665 -21.44 -7.19 -5.10
N LYS A 666 -20.73 -7.14 -3.97
CA LYS A 666 -20.84 -6.04 -3.02
C LYS A 666 -20.27 -4.74 -3.59
N PHE A 667 -19.13 -4.82 -4.26
CA PHE A 667 -18.44 -3.69 -4.87
C PHE A 667 -19.23 -3.09 -6.03
N THR A 668 -19.69 -3.95 -6.94
CA THR A 668 -20.46 -3.53 -8.13
C THR A 668 -21.90 -3.14 -7.80
N ARG A 669 -22.43 -3.60 -6.66
CA ARG A 669 -23.85 -3.53 -6.29
C ARG A 669 -24.74 -4.25 -7.32
N GLY A 670 -24.19 -5.24 -8.02
CA GLY A 670 -24.89 -6.04 -9.02
C GLY A 670 -25.88 -7.05 -8.41
N TYR A 671 -26.82 -7.52 -9.23
CA TYR A 671 -27.77 -8.57 -8.85
C TYR A 671 -27.04 -9.88 -8.56
N ARG A 672 -27.61 -10.72 -7.68
CA ARG A 672 -27.05 -12.04 -7.36
C ARG A 672 -26.99 -12.99 -8.56
N THR A 673 -27.75 -12.72 -9.62
CA THR A 673 -27.78 -13.45 -10.89
C THR A 673 -26.67 -13.04 -11.86
N THR A 674 -25.99 -11.90 -11.63
CA THR A 674 -24.92 -11.42 -12.53
C THR A 674 -23.73 -12.37 -12.52
N SER A 675 -23.24 -12.81 -13.68
CA SER A 675 -22.13 -13.77 -13.75
C SER A 675 -20.83 -13.20 -13.14
N THR A 676 -20.03 -14.05 -12.49
CA THR A 676 -18.77 -13.60 -11.85
C THR A 676 -17.81 -13.00 -12.87
N ASN A 677 -17.74 -13.58 -14.06
CA ASN A 677 -16.88 -13.11 -15.14
C ASN A 677 -17.25 -11.69 -15.57
N VAL A 678 -18.56 -11.40 -15.68
CA VAL A 678 -19.06 -10.04 -15.94
C VAL A 678 -18.67 -9.10 -14.78
N LEU A 679 -18.80 -9.54 -13.52
CA LEU A 679 -18.39 -8.73 -12.37
C LEU A 679 -16.90 -8.39 -12.39
N ASN A 680 -16.02 -9.33 -12.76
CA ASN A 680 -14.59 -9.08 -12.92
C ASN A 680 -14.33 -7.97 -13.95
N VAL A 681 -15.00 -8.04 -15.11
CA VAL A 681 -14.85 -7.06 -16.19
C VAL A 681 -15.37 -5.69 -15.77
N LEU A 682 -16.60 -5.61 -15.27
CA LEU A 682 -17.23 -4.36 -14.83
C LEU A 682 -16.46 -3.69 -13.68
N SER A 683 -15.84 -4.49 -12.81
CA SER A 683 -15.03 -3.95 -11.72
C SER A 683 -13.60 -3.58 -12.13
N GLY A 684 -13.13 -4.05 -13.29
CA GLY A 684 -11.74 -3.99 -13.69
C GLY A 684 -10.83 -4.70 -12.68
N ILE A 685 -11.27 -5.84 -12.14
CA ILE A 685 -10.53 -6.68 -11.20
C ILE A 685 -10.36 -8.07 -11.84
N PRO A 686 -9.12 -8.53 -12.08
CA PRO A 686 -8.88 -9.81 -12.73
C PRO A 686 -9.36 -11.00 -11.86
N PRO A 687 -9.72 -12.14 -12.47
CA PRO A 687 -10.02 -13.36 -11.76
C PRO A 687 -8.91 -13.77 -10.78
N LEU A 688 -9.28 -14.09 -9.54
CA LEU A 688 -8.32 -14.36 -8.47
C LEU A 688 -7.36 -15.52 -8.79
N HIS A 689 -7.83 -16.55 -9.52
CA HIS A 689 -7.01 -17.70 -9.91
C HIS A 689 -5.92 -17.33 -10.92
N ILE A 690 -6.20 -16.41 -11.85
CA ILE A 690 -5.21 -15.90 -12.82
C ILE A 690 -4.15 -15.07 -12.09
N THR A 691 -4.56 -14.22 -11.14
CA THR A 691 -3.62 -13.45 -10.33
C THR A 691 -2.77 -14.36 -9.44
N ALA A 692 -3.33 -15.43 -8.87
CA ALA A 692 -2.57 -16.41 -8.08
C ALA A 692 -1.51 -17.14 -8.91
N GLU A 693 -1.85 -17.59 -10.11
CA GLU A 693 -0.90 -18.22 -11.03
C GLU A 693 0.22 -17.24 -11.44
N ALA A 694 -0.13 -15.97 -11.68
CA ALA A 694 0.83 -14.94 -12.01
C ALA A 694 1.82 -14.65 -10.87
N GLU A 695 1.37 -14.63 -9.61
CA GLU A 695 2.25 -14.49 -8.44
C GLU A 695 3.17 -15.72 -8.27
N TYR A 696 2.69 -16.93 -8.55
CA TYR A 696 3.53 -18.14 -8.62
C TYR A 696 4.64 -17.99 -9.67
N LYS A 697 4.28 -17.67 -10.92
CA LYS A 697 5.24 -17.51 -12.02
C LYS A 697 6.26 -16.42 -11.72
N LYS A 698 5.81 -15.29 -11.19
CA LYS A 698 6.68 -14.19 -10.77
C LYS A 698 7.68 -14.62 -9.70
N PHE A 699 7.25 -15.41 -8.71
CA PHE A 699 8.13 -15.94 -7.67
C PHE A 699 9.18 -16.90 -8.25
N GLN A 700 8.76 -17.81 -9.14
CA GLN A 700 9.67 -18.76 -9.81
C GLN A 700 10.73 -18.04 -10.66
N ILE A 701 10.35 -17.00 -11.40
CA ILE A 701 11.28 -16.22 -12.23
C ILE A 701 12.21 -15.37 -11.35
N TRP A 702 11.65 -14.53 -10.48
CA TRP A 702 12.41 -13.46 -9.81
C TRP A 702 13.21 -13.95 -8.60
N VAL A 703 12.61 -14.85 -7.80
CA VAL A 703 13.22 -15.30 -6.53
C VAL A 703 13.96 -16.61 -6.72
N ARG A 704 13.44 -17.53 -7.54
CA ARG A 704 14.04 -18.85 -7.77
C ARG A 704 14.91 -18.93 -9.02
N HIS A 705 14.94 -17.90 -9.85
CA HIS A 705 15.71 -17.88 -11.10
C HIS A 705 15.43 -19.12 -11.98
N SER A 706 14.16 -19.57 -12.02
CA SER A 706 13.76 -20.72 -12.79
C SER A 706 13.64 -20.38 -14.27
N ASN A 707 14.37 -21.10 -15.12
CA ASN A 707 14.32 -20.95 -16.58
C ASN A 707 13.01 -21.44 -17.21
N ARG A 708 12.13 -22.11 -16.44
CA ARG A 708 10.89 -22.72 -16.92
C ARG A 708 9.90 -21.72 -17.53
N PHE A 709 10.00 -20.44 -17.17
CA PHE A 709 9.07 -19.40 -17.58
C PHE A 709 9.75 -18.27 -18.37
N ASN A 710 10.89 -18.55 -19.00
CA ASN A 710 11.64 -17.56 -19.79
C ASN A 710 10.83 -17.04 -20.99
N ASN A 711 9.84 -17.79 -21.46
CA ASN A 711 8.89 -17.33 -22.47
C ASN A 711 8.10 -16.07 -22.03
N ILE A 712 7.86 -15.86 -20.73
CA ILE A 712 7.18 -14.65 -20.22
C ILE A 712 8.09 -13.42 -20.30
N THR A 713 9.41 -13.64 -20.21
CA THR A 713 10.43 -12.60 -20.20
C THR A 713 11.10 -12.42 -21.57
N ASP A 714 10.65 -13.16 -22.58
CA ASP A 714 11.27 -13.25 -23.91
C ASP A 714 12.75 -13.67 -23.87
N SER A 715 13.10 -14.53 -22.89
CA SER A 715 14.48 -14.98 -22.63
C SER A 715 15.50 -13.86 -22.34
N VAL A 716 15.02 -12.64 -22.06
CA VAL A 716 15.86 -11.49 -21.72
C VAL A 716 16.57 -11.70 -20.37
N PRO A 717 17.87 -11.40 -20.25
CA PRO A 717 18.60 -11.49 -19.00
C PRO A 717 18.04 -10.49 -17.97
N LEU A 718 17.56 -11.01 -16.84
CA LEU A 718 17.05 -10.18 -15.75
C LEU A 718 18.16 -9.80 -14.76
N ASP A 719 18.01 -8.63 -14.14
CA ASP A 719 18.82 -8.22 -13.00
C ASP A 719 18.67 -9.22 -11.85
N ARG A 720 19.77 -9.48 -11.14
CA ARG A 720 19.84 -10.53 -10.12
C ARG A 720 19.55 -9.95 -8.74
N ILE A 721 18.83 -10.72 -7.92
CA ILE A 721 18.70 -10.43 -6.51
C ILE A 721 19.94 -10.97 -5.82
N ILE A 722 20.73 -10.10 -5.20
CA ILE A 722 21.88 -10.54 -4.38
C ILE A 722 21.59 -10.52 -2.90
N ASN A 723 22.35 -11.35 -2.19
CA ASN A 723 22.43 -11.28 -0.75
C ASN A 723 23.31 -10.08 -0.36
N ILE A 724 22.71 -9.11 0.32
CA ILE A 724 23.40 -7.89 0.74
C ILE A 724 24.01 -8.00 2.15
N LYS A 725 23.78 -9.09 2.89
CA LYS A 725 24.24 -9.22 4.28
C LYS A 725 25.74 -8.94 4.45
N ASN A 726 26.55 -9.52 3.56
CA ASN A 726 28.02 -9.44 3.61
C ASN A 726 28.61 -8.17 3.00
N ILE A 727 27.81 -7.30 2.40
CA ILE A 727 28.31 -6.05 1.83
C ILE A 727 28.68 -5.10 2.99
N PRO A 728 29.92 -4.58 3.02
CA PRO A 728 30.35 -3.56 3.98
C PRO A 728 29.46 -2.32 3.97
N SER A 729 29.37 -1.62 5.11
CA SER A 729 28.46 -0.48 5.27
C SER A 729 28.81 0.70 4.36
N ASN A 730 30.11 0.96 4.17
CA ASN A 730 30.63 1.96 3.23
C ASN A 730 30.32 1.65 1.75
N ILE A 731 29.96 0.41 1.42
CA ILE A 731 29.49 0.04 0.08
C ILE A 731 27.96 -0.03 0.04
N LYS A 732 27.29 -0.41 1.14
CA LYS A 732 25.81 -0.41 1.24
C LYS A 732 25.23 0.98 1.15
N TYR A 733 25.91 1.97 1.71
CA TYR A 733 25.49 3.37 1.73
C TYR A 733 26.55 4.22 1.03
N ILE A 734 26.18 4.81 -0.10
CA ILE A 734 27.06 5.69 -0.87
C ILE A 734 26.48 7.10 -0.84
N SER A 735 27.26 8.03 -0.31
CA SER A 735 26.97 9.46 -0.31
C SER A 735 28.28 10.22 -0.52
N PRO A 736 28.75 10.33 -1.77
CA PRO A 736 29.92 11.15 -2.10
C PRO A 736 29.67 12.61 -1.68
N PRO A 737 30.72 13.42 -1.50
CA PRO A 737 30.56 14.86 -1.30
C PRO A 737 29.78 15.46 -2.47
N GLU A 738 29.05 16.55 -2.23
CA GLU A 738 28.29 17.19 -3.32
C GLU A 738 29.23 17.67 -4.43
N GLN A 739 30.36 18.28 -4.04
CA GLN A 739 31.41 18.74 -4.95
C GLN A 739 32.79 18.53 -4.30
N LEU A 740 33.76 18.16 -5.14
CA LEU A 740 35.18 18.17 -4.82
C LEU A 740 35.77 19.54 -5.16
N SER A 741 36.79 19.95 -4.40
CA SER A 741 37.60 21.13 -4.70
C SER A 741 38.58 20.82 -5.84
N ASN A 742 38.74 21.77 -6.76
CA ASN A 742 39.61 21.68 -7.94
C ASN A 742 39.38 20.40 -8.77
N PRO A 743 38.15 20.18 -9.30
CA PRO A 743 37.90 19.05 -10.19
C PRO A 743 38.67 19.24 -11.51
N ASP A 744 39.17 18.14 -12.08
CA ASP A 744 39.72 18.10 -13.44
C ASP A 744 38.62 18.32 -14.49
N TYR A 745 37.41 17.82 -14.21
CA TYR A 745 36.24 17.91 -15.09
C TYR A 745 34.92 18.10 -14.32
N GLU A 746 34.02 18.88 -14.90
CA GLU A 746 32.59 18.83 -14.58
C GLU A 746 31.90 17.84 -15.51
N VAL A 747 31.04 16.98 -14.96
CA VAL A 747 30.42 15.89 -15.72
C VAL A 747 28.92 15.96 -15.55
N TYR A 748 28.19 16.14 -16.64
CA TYR A 748 26.72 16.12 -16.64
C TYR A 748 26.24 14.77 -17.19
N THR A 749 25.30 14.16 -16.47
CA THR A 749 24.79 12.82 -16.80
C THR A 749 23.28 12.83 -16.92
N ASP A 750 22.76 12.13 -17.93
CA ASP A 750 21.32 11.94 -18.08
C ASP A 750 20.99 10.60 -18.77
N GLY A 751 19.74 10.15 -18.59
CA GLY A 751 19.17 8.98 -19.24
C GLY A 751 17.80 9.30 -19.83
N SER A 752 17.59 8.96 -21.09
CA SER A 752 16.32 9.21 -21.79
C SER A 752 15.68 7.94 -22.32
N ARG A 753 14.36 7.96 -22.46
CA ARG A 753 13.60 6.88 -23.08
C ARG A 753 12.62 7.47 -24.08
N MET A 754 12.68 6.96 -25.31
CA MET A 754 11.70 7.18 -26.36
C MET A 754 11.07 5.84 -26.78
N ASP A 755 10.14 5.88 -27.72
CA ASP A 755 9.52 4.67 -28.26
C ASP A 755 10.53 3.78 -29.01
N GLU A 756 11.54 4.38 -29.63
CA GLU A 756 12.58 3.70 -30.41
C GLU A 756 13.70 3.08 -29.56
N GLY A 757 13.85 3.47 -28.30
CA GLY A 757 14.93 2.98 -27.45
C GLY A 757 15.14 3.73 -26.15
N VAL A 758 16.20 3.33 -25.44
CA VAL A 758 16.67 3.98 -24.21
C VAL A 758 18.10 4.41 -24.46
N GLY A 759 18.43 5.65 -24.16
CA GLY A 759 19.77 6.20 -24.34
C GLY A 759 20.27 6.81 -23.04
N LEU A 760 21.58 6.87 -22.87
CA LEU A 760 22.22 7.60 -21.78
C LEU A 760 23.40 8.40 -22.31
N ALA A 761 23.72 9.48 -21.60
CA ALA A 761 24.85 10.33 -21.92
C ALA A 761 25.66 10.69 -20.69
N VAL A 762 26.97 10.79 -20.89
CA VAL A 762 27.95 11.36 -19.96
C VAL A 762 28.72 12.43 -20.71
N CYS A 763 28.50 13.69 -20.36
CA CYS A 763 29.10 14.84 -21.05
C CYS A 763 30.13 15.49 -20.13
N THR A 764 31.39 15.55 -20.54
CA THR A 764 32.48 16.11 -19.73
C THR A 764 32.81 17.54 -20.18
N PHE A 765 33.12 18.39 -19.21
CA PHE A 765 33.46 19.79 -19.42
C PHE A 765 34.76 20.11 -18.69
N LYS A 766 35.68 20.75 -19.40
CA LYS A 766 36.93 21.28 -18.86
C LYS A 766 36.97 22.78 -19.10
N ASN A 767 37.15 23.58 -18.05
CA ASN A 767 37.12 25.05 -18.14
C ASN A 767 35.86 25.60 -18.85
N ASN A 768 34.68 25.03 -18.55
CA ASN A 768 33.39 25.35 -19.19
C ASN A 768 33.30 25.11 -20.70
N GLN A 769 34.25 24.35 -21.28
CA GLN A 769 34.19 23.88 -22.66
C GLN A 769 33.93 22.38 -22.68
N THR A 770 33.08 21.92 -23.60
CA THR A 770 32.82 20.49 -23.82
C THR A 770 34.12 19.79 -24.25
N SER A 771 34.46 18.69 -23.58
CA SER A 771 35.61 17.84 -23.92
C SER A 771 35.12 16.59 -24.65
N ASP A 772 34.61 15.60 -23.91
CA ASP A 772 34.22 14.29 -24.43
C ASP A 772 32.76 13.99 -24.05
N ASN A 773 31.98 13.51 -25.02
CA ASN A 773 30.60 13.08 -24.82
C ASN A 773 30.50 11.57 -25.08
N PHE A 774 30.23 10.81 -24.02
CA PHE A 774 30.00 9.37 -24.12
C PHE A 774 28.51 9.09 -24.26
N LEU A 775 28.12 8.45 -25.36
CA LEU A 775 26.74 8.18 -25.75
C LEU A 775 26.53 6.68 -25.84
N PHE A 776 25.60 6.14 -25.04
CA PHE A 776 25.29 4.72 -25.09
C PHE A 776 23.81 4.45 -25.33
N LYS A 777 23.56 3.48 -26.20
CA LYS A 777 22.24 2.92 -26.49
C LYS A 777 22.00 1.68 -25.63
N LEU A 778 20.92 1.72 -24.87
CA LEU A 778 20.41 0.59 -24.08
C LEU A 778 19.23 -0.08 -24.78
N ASN A 779 18.92 -1.29 -24.34
CA ASN A 779 17.78 -2.05 -24.85
C ASN A 779 16.42 -1.44 -24.44
N ILE A 780 15.38 -1.66 -25.27
CA ILE A 780 14.01 -1.15 -25.06
C ILE A 780 13.35 -1.58 -23.74
N TYR A 781 13.85 -2.67 -23.15
CA TYR A 781 13.36 -3.21 -21.88
C TYR A 781 13.93 -2.47 -20.67
N ASN A 782 15.02 -1.71 -20.83
CA ASN A 782 15.61 -0.94 -19.75
C ASN A 782 14.72 0.26 -19.38
N SER A 783 14.91 0.75 -18.15
CA SER A 783 14.19 1.93 -17.64
C SER A 783 15.06 3.17 -17.66
N VAL A 784 14.44 4.36 -17.71
CA VAL A 784 15.13 5.66 -17.53
C VAL A 784 16.03 5.64 -16.28
N PHE A 785 15.51 5.16 -15.15
CA PHE A 785 16.31 4.96 -13.93
C PHE A 785 17.59 4.14 -14.12
N GLN A 786 17.58 3.12 -14.98
CA GLN A 786 18.79 2.33 -15.24
C GLN A 786 19.76 3.09 -16.15
N ALA A 787 19.26 3.87 -17.11
CA ALA A 787 20.05 4.72 -17.97
C ALA A 787 20.77 5.80 -17.17
N GLU A 788 20.04 6.53 -16.32
CA GLU A 788 20.59 7.54 -15.42
C GLU A 788 21.64 6.95 -14.46
N LEU A 789 21.35 5.79 -13.86
CA LEU A 789 22.30 5.13 -12.96
C LEU A 789 23.53 4.57 -13.70
N ALA A 790 23.35 4.05 -14.92
CA ALA A 790 24.45 3.62 -15.78
C ALA A 790 25.34 4.80 -16.20
N ALA A 791 24.77 5.99 -16.44
CA ALA A 791 25.52 7.20 -16.72
C ALA A 791 26.43 7.59 -15.54
N ILE A 792 25.89 7.58 -14.32
CA ILE A 792 26.67 7.80 -13.09
C ILE A 792 27.75 6.73 -12.93
N GLN A 793 27.41 5.46 -13.17
CA GLN A 793 28.35 4.35 -13.11
C GLN A 793 29.51 4.52 -14.09
N HIS A 794 29.21 4.92 -15.33
CA HIS A 794 30.20 5.13 -16.38
C HIS A 794 31.12 6.31 -16.03
N ALA A 795 30.55 7.45 -15.61
CA ALA A 795 31.33 8.61 -15.18
C ALA A 795 32.29 8.27 -14.02
N ALA A 796 31.83 7.51 -13.02
CA ALA A 796 32.65 7.10 -11.90
C ALA A 796 33.76 6.12 -12.31
N ASN A 797 33.49 5.17 -13.21
CA ASN A 797 34.50 4.29 -13.78
C ASN A 797 35.54 5.09 -14.58
N TRP A 798 35.09 6.02 -15.42
CA TRP A 798 35.97 6.87 -16.22
C TRP A 798 36.92 7.69 -15.33
N ALA A 799 36.41 8.28 -14.25
CA ALA A 799 37.22 8.96 -13.25
C ALA A 799 38.24 8.04 -12.59
N ALA A 800 37.81 6.84 -12.16
CA ALA A 800 38.69 5.88 -11.50
C ALA A 800 39.80 5.35 -12.44
N SER A 801 39.47 5.03 -13.69
CA SER A 801 40.41 4.48 -14.66
C SER A 801 41.49 5.50 -15.09
N ASN A 802 41.15 6.77 -15.14
CA ASN A 802 42.08 7.84 -15.52
C ASN A 802 42.67 8.60 -14.33
N ASN A 803 42.26 8.25 -13.10
CA ASN A 803 42.61 8.96 -11.87
C ASN A 803 42.26 10.47 -11.91
N TYR A 804 41.11 10.81 -12.49
CA TYR A 804 40.59 12.19 -12.56
C TYR A 804 39.67 12.50 -11.38
N LYS A 805 39.77 13.71 -10.84
CA LYS A 805 38.77 14.28 -9.92
C LYS A 805 37.63 14.90 -10.72
N ILE A 806 36.41 14.46 -10.50
CA ILE A 806 35.24 14.93 -11.25
C ILE A 806 34.09 15.33 -10.33
N ASN A 807 33.28 16.28 -10.79
CA ASN A 807 31.99 16.60 -10.18
C ASN A 807 30.86 16.15 -11.10
N ILE A 808 30.12 15.13 -10.68
CA ILE A 808 28.96 14.62 -11.41
C ILE A 808 27.72 15.41 -11.03
N PHE A 809 27.06 15.98 -12.04
CA PHE A 809 25.75 16.61 -11.95
C PHE A 809 24.71 15.71 -12.62
N THR A 810 23.66 15.37 -11.88
CA THR A 810 22.55 14.55 -12.37
C THR A 810 21.23 15.10 -11.85
N ASP A 811 20.19 15.09 -12.67
CA ASP A 811 18.83 15.41 -12.22
C ASP A 811 18.06 14.19 -11.69
N SER A 812 18.67 12.99 -11.75
CA SER A 812 18.11 11.75 -11.23
C SER A 812 18.21 11.64 -9.70
N LEU A 813 17.27 12.28 -9.01
CA LEU A 813 17.11 12.10 -7.56
C LEU A 813 16.86 10.63 -7.20
N SER A 814 16.17 9.88 -8.08
CA SER A 814 15.95 8.44 -7.89
C SER A 814 17.23 7.63 -7.84
N SER A 815 18.21 7.94 -8.70
CA SER A 815 19.51 7.27 -8.71
C SER A 815 20.29 7.56 -7.43
N ILE A 816 20.35 8.83 -7.00
CA ILE A 816 20.98 9.22 -5.73
C ILE A 816 20.31 8.53 -4.53
N MET A 817 18.98 8.49 -4.49
CA MET A 817 18.25 7.79 -3.42
C MET A 817 18.50 6.27 -3.44
N ALA A 818 18.67 5.66 -4.61
CA ALA A 818 19.01 4.24 -4.72
C ALA A 818 20.42 3.94 -4.20
N LEU A 819 21.39 4.82 -4.47
CA LEU A 819 22.76 4.75 -3.96
C LEU A 819 22.83 4.92 -2.43
N LYS A 820 22.01 5.82 -1.87
CA LYS A 820 21.84 5.99 -0.42
C LYS A 820 21.02 4.86 0.24
N SER A 821 20.37 3.98 -0.52
CA SER A 821 19.51 2.94 0.06
C SER A 821 20.30 1.68 0.43
N ALA A 822 20.51 1.46 1.73
CA ALA A 822 21.21 0.29 2.28
C ALA A 822 20.55 -1.08 1.97
N HIS A 823 19.30 -1.07 1.49
CA HIS A 823 18.47 -2.27 1.33
C HIS A 823 18.24 -2.67 -0.13
N SER A 824 18.88 -1.98 -1.09
CA SER A 824 18.78 -2.36 -2.49
C SER A 824 19.38 -3.75 -2.71
N ARG A 825 18.59 -4.69 -3.23
CA ARG A 825 19.06 -6.05 -3.57
C ARG A 825 19.35 -6.25 -5.06
N SER A 826 19.26 -5.20 -5.85
CA SER A 826 19.61 -5.23 -7.27
C SER A 826 21.13 -5.40 -7.40
N GLN A 827 21.57 -6.40 -8.17
CA GLN A 827 22.99 -6.56 -8.48
C GLN A 827 23.52 -5.31 -9.17
N PHE A 828 22.80 -4.82 -10.19
CA PHE A 828 23.17 -3.63 -10.94
C PHE A 828 23.44 -2.42 -10.02
N VAL A 829 22.51 -2.10 -9.11
CA VAL A 829 22.69 -0.99 -8.15
C VAL A 829 23.90 -1.20 -7.24
N ASN A 830 24.12 -2.42 -6.73
CA ASN A 830 25.23 -2.68 -5.82
C ASN A 830 26.59 -2.68 -6.53
N THR A 831 26.64 -3.06 -7.82
CA THR A 831 27.84 -2.90 -8.64
C THR A 831 28.18 -1.42 -8.83
N THR A 832 27.19 -0.56 -9.10
CA THR A 832 27.42 0.89 -9.17
C THR A 832 27.94 1.45 -7.84
N LYS A 833 27.39 1.00 -6.71
CA LYS A 833 27.88 1.40 -5.39
C LYS A 833 29.32 0.98 -5.14
N GLN A 834 29.70 -0.23 -5.55
CA GLN A 834 31.06 -0.74 -5.42
C GLN A 834 32.04 0.14 -6.21
N ILE A 835 31.70 0.50 -7.45
CA ILE A 835 32.49 1.40 -8.29
C ILE A 835 32.66 2.77 -7.63
N LEU A 836 31.57 3.38 -7.17
CA LEU A 836 31.60 4.67 -6.48
C LEU A 836 32.39 4.61 -5.16
N SER A 837 32.36 3.47 -4.46
CA SER A 837 33.18 3.27 -3.27
C SER A 837 34.67 3.23 -3.60
N THR A 838 35.06 2.68 -4.76
CA THR A 838 36.46 2.68 -5.23
C THR A 838 36.87 4.07 -5.71
N ALA A 839 35.97 4.82 -6.33
CA ALA A 839 36.19 6.18 -6.82
C ALA A 839 35.88 7.28 -5.77
N ARG A 840 35.80 6.94 -4.49
CA ARG A 840 35.23 7.80 -3.42
C ARG A 840 35.88 9.19 -3.34
N ASP A 841 37.20 9.25 -3.49
CA ASP A 841 37.97 10.50 -3.38
C ASP A 841 38.14 11.24 -4.72
N LEU A 842 37.58 10.65 -5.79
CA LEU A 842 37.66 11.14 -7.17
C LEU A 842 36.32 11.69 -7.68
N VAL A 843 35.21 11.42 -6.99
CA VAL A 843 33.88 11.76 -7.49
C VAL A 843 33.08 12.58 -6.47
N GLY A 844 32.71 13.80 -6.86
CA GLY A 844 31.59 14.54 -6.28
C GLY A 844 30.28 14.18 -6.98
N LEU A 845 29.16 14.15 -6.25
CA LEU A 845 27.84 13.84 -6.81
C LEU A 845 26.77 14.82 -6.31
N SER A 846 26.32 15.69 -7.22
CA SER A 846 25.33 16.73 -6.98
C SER A 846 24.02 16.46 -7.71
N TRP A 847 22.90 16.67 -7.02
CA TRP A 847 21.59 16.73 -7.67
C TRP A 847 21.36 18.11 -8.27
N VAL A 848 20.97 18.17 -9.53
CA VAL A 848 20.53 19.40 -10.21
C VAL A 848 19.07 19.30 -10.61
N LYS A 849 18.40 20.44 -10.74
CA LYS A 849 17.00 20.46 -11.11
C LYS A 849 16.85 20.30 -12.63
N ALA A 850 16.02 19.36 -13.06
CA ALA A 850 15.71 19.16 -14.48
C ALA A 850 14.99 20.38 -15.11
N HIS A 851 15.30 20.66 -16.38
CA HIS A 851 14.60 21.63 -17.25
C HIS A 851 14.51 23.07 -16.70
N VAL A 852 15.61 23.59 -16.15
CA VAL A 852 15.66 24.96 -15.60
C VAL A 852 16.71 25.84 -16.27
N GLY A 853 17.21 25.47 -17.46
CA GLY A 853 18.20 26.28 -18.17
C GLY A 853 19.66 26.05 -17.73
N ILE A 854 19.98 24.95 -17.06
CA ILE A 854 21.37 24.61 -16.72
C ILE A 854 22.04 24.04 -17.98
N PRO A 855 23.00 24.75 -18.63
CA PRO A 855 23.47 24.37 -19.96
C PRO A 855 24.03 22.95 -20.05
N GLY A 856 24.81 22.53 -19.06
CA GLY A 856 25.37 21.16 -19.03
C GLY A 856 24.31 20.07 -18.87
N ASN A 857 23.27 20.30 -18.07
CA ASN A 857 22.19 19.32 -17.87
C ASN A 857 21.29 19.24 -19.12
N GLU A 858 21.01 20.36 -19.76
CA GLU A 858 20.26 20.40 -21.02
C GLU A 858 21.05 19.73 -22.15
N TRP A 859 22.37 19.93 -22.17
CA TRP A 859 23.27 19.24 -23.10
C TRP A 859 23.23 17.73 -22.90
N ALA A 860 23.34 17.26 -21.65
CA ALA A 860 23.24 15.84 -21.32
C ALA A 860 21.87 15.23 -21.70
N ASP A 861 20.75 15.92 -21.47
CA ASP A 861 19.41 15.46 -21.89
C ASP A 861 19.27 15.35 -23.41
N GLN A 862 19.77 16.33 -24.16
CA GLN A 862 19.81 16.26 -25.62
C GLN A 862 20.67 15.09 -26.09
N HIS A 863 21.82 14.88 -25.47
CA HIS A 863 22.74 13.81 -25.83
C HIS A 863 22.19 12.43 -25.46
N ALA A 864 21.51 12.27 -24.31
CA ALA A 864 20.87 11.02 -23.94
C ALA A 864 19.75 10.63 -24.92
N LYS A 865 19.07 11.62 -25.51
CA LYS A 865 18.11 11.44 -26.60
C LYS A 865 18.79 11.04 -27.91
N LEU A 866 19.89 11.71 -28.28
CA LEU A 866 20.68 11.37 -29.47
C LEU A 866 21.27 9.96 -29.39
N ALA A 867 21.72 9.54 -28.21
CA ALA A 867 22.33 8.22 -27.95
C ALA A 867 21.43 7.04 -28.38
N ILE A 868 20.10 7.22 -28.45
CA ILE A 868 19.16 6.18 -28.94
C ILE A 868 19.45 5.81 -30.40
N SER A 869 19.91 6.77 -31.20
CA SER A 869 20.15 6.63 -32.62
C SER A 869 21.63 6.40 -32.96
N VAL A 870 22.54 7.12 -32.29
CA VAL A 870 23.97 7.14 -32.64
C VAL A 870 24.89 6.62 -31.53
N GLY A 871 24.35 6.27 -30.35
CA GLY A 871 25.15 5.81 -29.22
C GLY A 871 25.66 4.38 -29.39
N GLU A 872 26.79 4.07 -28.77
CA GLU A 872 27.36 2.73 -28.73
C GLU A 872 26.46 1.77 -27.95
N GLU A 873 26.32 0.53 -28.39
CA GLU A 873 25.48 -0.44 -27.69
C GLU A 873 26.07 -0.81 -26.32
N LEU A 874 25.27 -0.65 -25.27
CA LEU A 874 25.63 -1.05 -23.92
C LEU A 874 24.58 -2.02 -23.37
N GLU A 875 24.99 -3.27 -23.18
CA GLU A 875 24.10 -4.29 -22.63
C GLU A 875 24.06 -4.23 -21.10
N ILE A 876 22.89 -3.94 -20.54
CA ILE A 876 22.61 -4.06 -19.10
C ILE A 876 21.35 -4.92 -18.88
N PRO A 877 21.27 -5.66 -17.76
CA PRO A 877 20.17 -6.60 -17.52
C PRO A 877 18.83 -5.89 -17.31
N ALA A 878 17.72 -6.57 -17.63
CA ALA A 878 16.39 -6.03 -17.49
C ALA A 878 15.95 -5.90 -16.01
N PRO A 879 15.28 -4.80 -15.64
CA PRO A 879 14.96 -4.51 -14.24
C PRO A 879 13.73 -5.29 -13.76
N ARG A 880 13.51 -5.35 -12.44
CA ARG A 880 12.29 -5.95 -11.86
C ARG A 880 10.99 -5.36 -12.41
N SER A 881 11.00 -4.07 -12.75
CA SER A 881 9.87 -3.37 -13.36
C SER A 881 9.48 -3.94 -14.72
N TYR A 882 10.45 -4.40 -15.51
CA TYR A 882 10.21 -5.11 -16.78
C TYR A 882 9.42 -6.40 -16.54
N LEU A 883 9.86 -7.25 -15.61
CA LEU A 883 9.14 -8.46 -15.24
C LEU A 883 7.72 -8.14 -14.74
N ASN A 884 7.56 -7.12 -13.88
CA ASN A 884 6.22 -6.72 -13.41
C ASN A 884 5.28 -6.32 -14.55
N ARG A 885 5.81 -5.63 -15.58
CA ARG A 885 5.04 -5.26 -16.79
C ARG A 885 4.67 -6.47 -17.63
N LYS A 886 5.59 -7.42 -17.80
CA LYS A 886 5.31 -8.70 -18.49
C LYS A 886 4.27 -9.54 -17.75
N ILE A 887 4.37 -9.65 -16.43
CA ILE A 887 3.37 -10.34 -15.59
C ILE A 887 2.00 -9.66 -15.68
N LYS A 888 1.94 -8.32 -15.70
CA LYS A 888 0.68 -7.59 -15.92
C LYS A 888 0.07 -7.91 -17.29
N SER A 889 0.90 -7.94 -18.33
CA SER A 889 0.47 -8.28 -19.70
C SER A 889 -0.02 -9.73 -19.78
N TYR A 890 0.68 -10.66 -19.11
CA TYR A 890 0.27 -12.05 -18.95
C TYR A 890 -1.10 -12.18 -18.28
N ILE A 891 -1.35 -11.47 -17.17
CA ILE A 891 -2.67 -11.47 -16.51
C ILE A 891 -3.75 -10.96 -17.46
N LEU A 892 -3.50 -9.87 -18.19
CA LEU A 892 -4.47 -9.30 -19.12
C LEU A 892 -4.77 -10.25 -20.28
N HIS A 893 -3.73 -10.85 -20.88
CA HIS A 893 -3.87 -11.81 -21.96
C HIS A 893 -4.67 -13.04 -21.52
N ASN A 894 -4.28 -13.66 -20.40
CA ASN A 894 -4.99 -14.83 -19.89
C ASN A 894 -6.42 -14.51 -19.46
N TRP A 895 -6.64 -13.32 -18.89
CA TRP A 895 -7.99 -12.89 -18.55
C TRP A 895 -8.83 -12.67 -19.80
N LEU A 896 -8.28 -12.09 -20.87
CA LEU A 896 -8.96 -11.95 -22.14
C LEU A 896 -9.29 -13.32 -22.75
N THR A 897 -8.34 -14.27 -22.76
CA THR A 897 -8.57 -15.64 -23.22
C THR A 897 -9.65 -16.34 -22.40
N TYR A 898 -9.57 -16.23 -21.07
CA TYR A 898 -10.58 -16.78 -20.16
C TYR A 898 -11.97 -16.16 -20.40
N TRP A 899 -12.03 -14.85 -20.66
CA TRP A 899 -13.27 -14.16 -21.01
C TRP A 899 -13.81 -14.57 -22.39
N ASN A 900 -12.95 -14.72 -23.39
CA ASN A 900 -13.36 -15.10 -24.74
C ASN A 900 -13.88 -16.54 -24.81
N ASN A 901 -13.35 -17.42 -23.97
CA ASN A 901 -13.82 -18.82 -23.86
C ASN A 901 -15.11 -18.94 -23.03
N TYR A 902 -15.64 -17.84 -22.49
CA TYR A 902 -16.83 -17.85 -21.66
C TYR A 902 -18.11 -17.82 -22.51
N ASN A 903 -18.64 -19.02 -22.80
CA ASN A 903 -19.90 -19.20 -23.50
C ASN A 903 -21.08 -19.20 -22.52
N SER A 904 -21.54 -18.01 -22.11
CA SER A 904 -22.89 -17.87 -21.53
C SER A 904 -23.64 -16.72 -22.21
N ALA A 905 -24.95 -16.92 -22.43
CA ALA A 905 -25.84 -15.98 -23.13
C ALA A 905 -25.90 -14.57 -22.52
N SER A 906 -25.38 -14.38 -21.28
CA SER A 906 -25.26 -13.09 -20.61
C SER A 906 -24.04 -12.25 -21.02
N GLY A 907 -23.19 -12.77 -21.92
CA GLY A 907 -21.90 -12.17 -22.30
C GLY A 907 -21.83 -11.52 -23.67
N ILE A 908 -22.95 -11.36 -24.38
CA ILE A 908 -22.97 -10.71 -25.70
C ILE A 908 -22.66 -9.22 -25.53
N ARG A 909 -21.48 -8.81 -26.01
CA ARG A 909 -21.03 -7.42 -26.10
C ARG A 909 -21.94 -6.68 -27.08
N GLN A 910 -22.82 -5.83 -26.56
CA GLN A 910 -23.58 -4.88 -27.37
C GLN A 910 -22.86 -3.52 -27.38
N PRO A 911 -22.55 -2.92 -28.55
CA PRO A 911 -22.18 -1.51 -28.66
C PRO A 911 -23.35 -0.64 -28.17
N PHE A 912 -23.13 0.61 -27.77
CA PHE A 912 -24.20 1.49 -27.27
C PHE A 912 -25.33 1.60 -28.32
N HIS A 913 -26.41 0.85 -28.13
CA HIS A 913 -27.61 0.86 -28.96
C HIS A 913 -28.79 1.27 -28.07
N CYS A 914 -29.65 2.12 -28.60
CA CYS A 914 -30.96 2.40 -28.02
C CYS A 914 -32.00 1.91 -29.03
N GLU A 915 -33.02 1.20 -28.56
CA GLU A 915 -34.11 0.70 -29.39
C GLU A 915 -35.44 1.04 -28.73
N ILE A 916 -36.41 1.44 -29.55
CA ILE A 916 -37.79 1.71 -29.13
C ILE A 916 -38.73 1.04 -30.12
N GLU A 917 -39.82 0.48 -29.61
CA GLU A 917 -40.93 -0.06 -30.38
C GLU A 917 -42.21 0.51 -29.79
N ASP A 918 -43.03 1.16 -30.62
CA ASP A 918 -44.26 1.82 -30.15
C ASP A 918 -45.38 1.69 -31.20
N THR A 919 -46.64 1.67 -30.76
CA THR A 919 -47.82 1.54 -31.63
C THR A 919 -48.43 2.92 -31.89
N LEU A 920 -48.51 3.32 -33.17
CA LEU A 920 -49.09 4.60 -33.60
C LEU A 920 -50.47 4.39 -34.24
N GLY A 921 -51.47 5.20 -33.86
CA GLY A 921 -52.84 5.14 -34.39
C GLY A 921 -53.93 4.86 -33.34
N ILE A 922 -55.18 4.67 -33.81
CA ILE A 922 -56.36 4.46 -32.96
C ILE A 922 -56.33 3.04 -32.37
N PRO A 923 -56.42 2.83 -31.04
CA PRO A 923 -56.30 1.52 -30.37
C PRO A 923 -57.28 0.44 -30.84
N CYS A 924 -58.33 0.81 -31.57
CA CYS A 924 -59.42 -0.06 -32.02
C CYS A 924 -59.18 -0.69 -33.41
N LEU A 925 -58.08 -0.33 -34.09
CA LEU A 925 -57.73 -0.80 -35.43
C LEU A 925 -56.36 -1.50 -35.36
N ASN A 926 -56.23 -2.71 -35.91
CA ASN A 926 -54.95 -3.42 -36.01
C ASN A 926 -53.95 -2.63 -36.89
N SER A 927 -53.14 -1.77 -36.27
CA SER A 927 -51.94 -1.15 -36.81
C SER A 927 -50.69 -1.80 -36.19
N GLY A 928 -49.74 -2.24 -37.00
CA GLY A 928 -48.48 -2.80 -36.51
C GLY A 928 -47.59 -1.75 -35.83
N PRO A 929 -46.53 -2.18 -35.12
CA PRO A 929 -45.66 -1.28 -34.38
C PRO A 929 -44.68 -0.52 -35.30
N VAL A 930 -44.19 0.62 -34.83
CA VAL A 930 -43.01 1.28 -35.38
C VAL A 930 -41.82 0.96 -34.50
N SER A 931 -40.79 0.32 -35.06
CA SER A 931 -39.54 0.03 -34.35
C SER A 931 -38.41 0.93 -34.86
N CYS A 932 -37.56 1.39 -33.94
CA CYS A 932 -36.40 2.20 -34.27
C CYS A 932 -35.21 1.82 -33.41
N ARG A 933 -34.09 1.45 -34.05
CA ARG A 933 -32.80 1.15 -33.41
C ARG A 933 -31.76 2.16 -33.84
N VAL A 934 -31.07 2.78 -32.87
CA VAL A 934 -30.06 3.84 -33.09
C VAL A 934 -28.76 3.52 -32.35
N ARG A 935 -27.61 3.77 -32.99
CA ARG A 935 -26.27 3.71 -32.39
C ARG A 935 -25.39 4.88 -32.85
N LEU A 936 -24.48 5.31 -31.98
CA LEU A 936 -23.40 6.26 -32.31
C LEU A 936 -22.08 5.50 -32.50
N ASP A 937 -21.06 6.16 -33.07
CA ASP A 937 -19.72 5.57 -33.19
C ASP A 937 -18.92 5.57 -31.88
N ARG A 938 -19.18 6.53 -30.97
CA ARG A 938 -18.54 6.61 -29.64
C ARG A 938 -19.36 7.47 -28.67
N GLY A 939 -18.98 7.50 -27.39
CA GLY A 939 -19.68 8.24 -26.33
C GLY A 939 -19.01 9.55 -25.89
N GLY A 940 -17.86 9.89 -26.48
CA GLY A 940 -17.06 11.07 -26.15
C GLY A 940 -16.52 11.71 -27.42
N TYR A 941 -16.59 13.04 -27.47
CA TYR A 941 -16.21 13.85 -28.61
C TYR A 941 -15.56 15.15 -28.13
N VAL A 942 -14.99 15.89 -29.07
CA VAL A 942 -14.46 17.24 -28.85
C VAL A 942 -15.06 18.20 -29.87
N PRO A 943 -15.13 19.51 -29.55
CA PRO A 943 -15.69 20.47 -30.48
C PRO A 943 -14.90 20.50 -31.81
N GLY A 944 -15.62 20.51 -32.93
CA GLY A 944 -15.04 20.38 -34.28
C GLY A 944 -15.07 18.97 -34.88
N GLU A 945 -15.44 17.94 -34.10
CA GLU A 945 -15.70 16.59 -34.63
C GLU A 945 -17.14 16.42 -35.14
N SER A 946 -17.41 15.31 -35.84
CA SER A 946 -18.77 14.88 -36.19
C SER A 946 -19.11 13.55 -35.54
N ILE A 947 -20.33 13.47 -35.03
CA ILE A 947 -20.93 12.25 -34.46
C ILE A 947 -21.43 11.41 -35.63
N CYS A 948 -20.99 10.15 -35.74
CA CYS A 948 -21.48 9.26 -36.77
C CYS A 948 -22.72 8.52 -36.27
N ILE A 949 -23.86 8.73 -36.92
CA ILE A 949 -25.16 8.19 -36.52
C ILE A 949 -25.55 7.05 -37.45
N PHE A 950 -25.96 5.94 -36.85
CA PHE A 950 -26.53 4.80 -37.54
C PHE A 950 -27.90 4.48 -36.94
N ALA A 951 -28.92 4.38 -37.78
CA ALA A 951 -30.27 4.08 -37.35
C ALA A 951 -30.98 3.16 -38.36
N THR A 952 -31.90 2.34 -37.86
CA THR A 952 -32.82 1.54 -38.67
C THR A 952 -34.22 1.74 -38.11
N ILE A 953 -35.13 2.17 -38.97
CA ILE A 953 -36.51 2.48 -38.63
C ILE A 953 -37.41 1.58 -39.46
N ASP A 954 -38.26 0.80 -38.82
CA ASP A 954 -39.26 -0.03 -39.49
C ASP A 954 -40.66 0.45 -39.11
N ASN A 955 -41.42 0.96 -40.10
CA ASN A 955 -42.74 1.51 -39.88
C ASN A 955 -43.84 0.47 -40.20
N GLY A 956 -44.07 -0.48 -39.30
CA GLY A 956 -45.17 -1.45 -39.42
C GLY A 956 -46.57 -0.87 -39.15
N SER A 957 -46.67 0.42 -38.86
CA SER A 957 -47.94 1.09 -38.55
C SER A 957 -48.69 1.57 -39.80
N ARG A 958 -49.94 1.99 -39.63
CA ARG A 958 -50.73 2.66 -40.67
C ARG A 958 -50.47 4.16 -40.76
N VAL A 959 -49.60 4.70 -39.89
CA VAL A 959 -49.31 6.13 -39.77
C VAL A 959 -48.01 6.45 -40.52
N THR A 960 -48.06 7.39 -41.45
CA THR A 960 -46.85 7.91 -42.11
C THR A 960 -45.96 8.64 -41.10
N ILE A 961 -44.67 8.31 -41.03
CA ILE A 961 -43.68 9.13 -40.33
C ILE A 961 -43.29 10.28 -41.26
N LYS A 962 -43.63 11.51 -40.88
CA LYS A 962 -43.41 12.72 -41.67
C LYS A 962 -41.94 13.00 -41.88
N LYS A 963 -41.13 12.79 -40.84
CA LYS A 963 -39.66 12.93 -40.86
C LYS A 963 -39.00 12.22 -39.68
N THR A 964 -37.73 11.90 -39.84
CA THR A 964 -36.84 11.43 -38.78
C THR A 964 -35.75 12.47 -38.52
N LYS A 965 -35.40 12.73 -37.26
CA LYS A 965 -34.50 13.83 -36.88
C LYS A 965 -33.49 13.39 -35.82
N ALA A 966 -32.21 13.60 -36.05
CA ALA A 966 -31.17 13.50 -35.04
C ALA A 966 -30.76 14.90 -34.55
N VAL A 967 -30.69 15.13 -33.25
CA VAL A 967 -30.50 16.45 -32.66
C VAL A 967 -29.47 16.41 -31.53
N LEU A 968 -28.39 17.17 -31.64
CA LEU A 968 -27.50 17.46 -30.53
C LEU A 968 -28.10 18.58 -29.69
N THR A 969 -28.26 18.34 -28.39
CA THR A 969 -28.83 19.29 -27.44
C THR A 969 -27.86 19.58 -26.31
N GLU A 970 -27.88 20.82 -25.83
CA GLU A 970 -27.21 21.27 -24.61
C GLU A 970 -28.27 21.52 -23.54
N THR A 971 -28.10 20.96 -22.35
CA THR A 971 -28.92 21.25 -21.18
C THR A 971 -28.08 21.91 -20.10
N ILE A 972 -28.43 23.14 -19.72
CA ILE A 972 -27.76 23.95 -18.70
C ILE A 972 -28.64 24.01 -17.46
N GLN A 973 -28.13 23.59 -16.31
CA GLN A 973 -28.81 23.65 -15.03
C GLN A 973 -28.13 24.63 -14.09
N TYR A 974 -28.91 25.58 -13.57
CA TYR A 974 -28.48 26.57 -12.58
C TYR A 974 -28.95 26.13 -11.19
N THR A 975 -28.03 26.02 -10.25
CA THR A 975 -28.24 25.48 -8.90
C THR A 975 -27.91 26.53 -7.84
N ALA A 976 -28.81 26.73 -6.88
CA ALA A 976 -28.55 27.53 -5.68
C ALA A 976 -28.99 26.75 -4.44
N LYS A 977 -28.21 26.81 -3.34
CA LYS A 977 -28.47 26.04 -2.11
C LYS A 977 -28.77 24.55 -2.37
N SER A 978 -28.06 23.95 -3.32
CA SER A 978 -28.20 22.54 -3.72
C SER A 978 -29.57 22.14 -4.31
N LYS A 979 -30.37 23.11 -4.77
CA LYS A 979 -31.57 22.88 -5.58
C LYS A 979 -31.39 23.49 -6.97
N ILE A 980 -31.84 22.78 -8.01
CA ILE A 980 -31.94 23.35 -9.36
C ILE A 980 -32.99 24.45 -9.31
N VAL A 981 -32.57 25.67 -9.56
CA VAL A 981 -33.45 26.85 -9.59
C VAL A 981 -33.98 27.07 -11.00
N GLN A 982 -33.16 26.83 -12.01
CA GLN A 982 -33.51 27.01 -13.41
C GLN A 982 -32.81 25.95 -14.27
N SER A 983 -33.46 25.49 -15.33
CA SER A 983 -32.86 24.62 -16.36
C SER A 983 -33.22 25.16 -17.74
N GLU A 984 -32.26 25.19 -18.64
CA GLU A 984 -32.45 25.54 -20.05
C GLU A 984 -31.97 24.38 -20.92
N THR A 985 -32.68 24.08 -22.01
CA THR A 985 -32.22 23.12 -23.02
C THR A 985 -32.27 23.79 -24.38
N ARG A 986 -31.21 23.64 -25.17
CA ARG A 986 -31.03 24.26 -26.50
C ARG A 986 -30.62 23.21 -27.52
N GLU A 987 -31.15 23.32 -28.73
CA GLU A 987 -30.72 22.53 -29.89
C GLU A 987 -29.47 23.20 -30.51
N LEU A 988 -28.40 22.44 -30.70
CA LEU A 988 -27.10 22.94 -31.15
C LEU A 988 -26.80 22.58 -32.60
N ALA A 989 -27.20 21.38 -33.01
CA ALA A 989 -27.06 20.88 -34.37
C ALA A 989 -28.14 19.84 -34.62
N SER A 990 -28.60 19.71 -35.86
CA SER A 990 -29.51 18.63 -36.24
C SER A 990 -29.34 18.16 -37.67
N LEU A 991 -29.74 16.91 -37.87
CA LEU A 991 -29.89 16.26 -39.17
C LEU A 991 -31.32 15.77 -39.28
N GLN A 992 -31.88 15.77 -40.49
CA GLN A 992 -33.20 15.23 -40.75
C GLN A 992 -33.24 14.42 -42.04
N LYS A 993 -34.01 13.33 -42.04
CA LYS A 993 -34.38 12.58 -43.24
C LYS A 993 -35.89 12.62 -43.46
N GLY A 994 -36.27 12.36 -44.70
CA GLY A 994 -37.63 12.56 -45.23
C GLY A 994 -38.68 11.58 -44.72
N ARG A 995 -39.79 11.53 -45.46
CA ARG A 995 -41.00 10.75 -45.16
C ARG A 995 -40.73 9.24 -45.20
N ILE A 996 -41.28 8.50 -44.24
CA ILE A 996 -41.32 7.03 -44.23
C ILE A 996 -42.79 6.60 -44.28
N ASP A 997 -43.16 5.88 -45.34
CA ASP A 997 -44.53 5.44 -45.57
C ASP A 997 -44.91 4.22 -44.72
N PRO A 998 -46.22 4.00 -44.48
CA PRO A 998 -46.72 2.79 -43.82
C PRO A 998 -46.17 1.51 -44.48
N GLY A 999 -45.69 0.57 -43.68
CA GLY A 999 -45.14 -0.72 -44.13
C GLY A 999 -43.72 -0.66 -44.71
N THR A 1000 -43.01 0.47 -44.59
CA THR A 1000 -41.66 0.65 -45.16
C THR A 1000 -40.58 0.86 -44.10
N THR A 1001 -39.32 0.58 -44.46
CA THR A 1001 -38.15 0.70 -43.60
C THR A 1001 -37.19 1.78 -44.13
N ASP A 1002 -36.54 2.54 -43.24
CA ASP A 1002 -35.48 3.51 -43.57
C ASP A 1002 -34.19 3.23 -42.79
N HIS A 1003 -33.05 3.61 -43.38
CA HIS A 1003 -31.72 3.40 -42.80
C HIS A 1003 -30.87 4.67 -42.82
N TRP A 1004 -30.31 5.01 -41.66
CA TRP A 1004 -29.23 5.99 -41.53
C TRP A 1004 -27.89 5.24 -41.53
N LYS A 1005 -27.08 5.48 -42.56
CA LYS A 1005 -25.81 4.78 -42.77
C LYS A 1005 -24.65 5.78 -42.62
N ASN A 1006 -24.18 5.95 -41.38
CA ASN A 1006 -23.04 6.82 -41.05
C ASN A 1006 -23.29 8.31 -41.31
N GLU A 1007 -24.46 8.81 -40.91
CA GLU A 1007 -24.79 10.23 -41.08
C GLU A 1007 -23.98 11.07 -40.08
N LEU A 1008 -23.39 12.17 -40.53
CA LEU A 1008 -22.43 12.97 -39.75
C LEU A 1008 -23.09 14.18 -39.10
N LEU A 1009 -23.28 14.15 -37.79
CA LEU A 1009 -23.81 15.28 -37.01
C LEU A 1009 -22.66 16.10 -36.43
N TYR A 1010 -22.39 17.26 -37.00
CA TYR A 1010 -21.28 18.14 -36.62
C TYR A 1010 -21.45 18.72 -35.20
N ILE A 1011 -20.36 18.76 -34.43
CA ILE A 1011 -20.31 19.33 -33.09
C ILE A 1011 -19.74 20.74 -33.17
N PRO A 1012 -20.56 21.78 -32.93
CA PRO A 1012 -20.08 23.14 -32.93
C PRO A 1012 -19.09 23.36 -31.77
N PRO A 1013 -18.38 24.49 -31.76
CA PRO A 1013 -17.53 24.84 -30.62
C PRO A 1013 -18.37 25.03 -29.34
N LEU A 1014 -18.11 24.18 -28.34
CA LEU A 1014 -18.95 24.05 -27.15
C LEU A 1014 -18.08 23.99 -25.88
N PRO A 1015 -18.54 24.53 -24.74
CA PRO A 1015 -17.87 24.31 -23.46
C PRO A 1015 -17.93 22.82 -23.06
N PRO A 1016 -16.97 22.32 -22.28
CA PRO A 1016 -16.96 20.92 -21.89
C PRO A 1016 -18.18 20.54 -21.04
N THR A 1017 -18.57 19.26 -21.06
CA THR A 1017 -19.76 18.73 -20.33
C THR A 1017 -19.71 18.99 -18.82
N ASN A 1018 -18.59 19.36 -18.22
CA ASN A 1018 -18.52 19.75 -16.81
C ASN A 1018 -17.70 21.03 -16.62
N LEU A 1019 -18.29 22.06 -16.03
CA LEU A 1019 -17.57 23.22 -15.51
C LEU A 1019 -16.89 22.85 -14.18
N ARG A 1020 -15.77 22.11 -14.24
CA ARG A 1020 -14.99 21.72 -13.05
C ARG A 1020 -14.65 22.95 -12.21
N GLY A 1021 -15.03 22.95 -10.93
CA GLY A 1021 -14.86 24.10 -10.02
C GLY A 1021 -16.10 25.01 -9.89
N CYS A 1022 -17.15 24.82 -10.69
CA CYS A 1022 -18.43 25.49 -10.54
C CYS A 1022 -19.49 24.54 -9.96
N HIS A 1023 -20.06 24.89 -8.81
CA HIS A 1023 -21.18 24.13 -8.20
C HIS A 1023 -22.56 24.74 -8.47
N LEU A 1024 -22.60 25.85 -9.19
CA LEU A 1024 -23.81 26.62 -9.46
C LEU A 1024 -24.34 26.41 -10.88
N ILE A 1025 -23.50 25.95 -11.82
CA ILE A 1025 -23.90 25.75 -13.22
C ILE A 1025 -23.39 24.38 -13.68
N LYS A 1026 -24.29 23.56 -14.22
CA LYS A 1026 -23.99 22.25 -14.81
C LYS A 1026 -24.43 22.24 -16.27
N ILE A 1027 -23.60 21.72 -17.17
CA ILE A 1027 -23.90 21.59 -18.59
C ILE A 1027 -24.01 20.09 -18.91
N GLN A 1028 -24.86 19.68 -19.83
CA GLN A 1028 -25.00 18.30 -20.27
C GLN A 1028 -25.30 18.30 -21.77
N TYR A 1029 -24.76 17.32 -22.51
CA TYR A 1029 -25.04 17.16 -23.93
C TYR A 1029 -25.66 15.80 -24.22
N ASP A 1030 -26.70 15.81 -25.04
CA ASP A 1030 -27.44 14.62 -25.44
C ASP A 1030 -27.72 14.66 -26.95
N VAL A 1031 -27.54 13.52 -27.63
CA VAL A 1031 -28.06 13.30 -28.98
C VAL A 1031 -29.43 12.66 -28.87
N TYR A 1032 -30.47 13.33 -29.35
CA TYR A 1032 -31.80 12.76 -29.48
C TYR A 1032 -32.05 12.27 -30.90
N PHE A 1033 -32.61 11.08 -31.06
CA PHE A 1033 -33.15 10.59 -32.32
C PHE A 1033 -34.68 10.55 -32.24
N MET A 1034 -35.35 11.24 -33.15
CA MET A 1034 -36.79 11.52 -33.07
C MET A 1034 -37.51 11.04 -34.34
N LEU A 1035 -38.69 10.44 -34.16
CA LEU A 1035 -39.62 10.07 -35.24
C LEU A 1035 -40.91 10.88 -35.09
N GLU A 1036 -41.24 11.68 -36.11
CA GLU A 1036 -42.41 12.54 -36.09
C GLU A 1036 -43.53 11.96 -36.98
N PRO A 1037 -44.62 11.40 -36.40
CA PRO A 1037 -45.76 10.93 -37.19
C PRO A 1037 -46.55 12.08 -37.82
N LYS A 1038 -47.26 11.80 -38.91
CA LYS A 1038 -48.09 12.79 -39.65
C LYS A 1038 -49.41 13.15 -38.94
N GLY A 1039 -49.77 12.44 -37.86
CA GLY A 1039 -51.03 12.60 -37.09
C GLY A 1039 -50.87 13.24 -35.71
N VAL A 1040 -51.85 13.04 -34.82
CA VAL A 1040 -51.86 13.53 -33.42
C VAL A 1040 -51.00 12.69 -32.46
N ASP A 1041 -50.42 11.59 -32.94
CA ASP A 1041 -49.56 10.71 -32.13
C ASP A 1041 -48.30 11.43 -31.63
N LYS A 1042 -47.84 11.04 -30.44
CA LYS A 1042 -46.68 11.66 -29.79
C LYS A 1042 -45.38 11.32 -30.53
N VAL A 1043 -44.50 12.31 -30.68
CA VAL A 1043 -43.15 12.12 -31.22
C VAL A 1043 -42.37 11.11 -30.37
N LEU A 1044 -41.88 10.05 -31.00
CA LEU A 1044 -41.01 9.06 -30.37
C LEU A 1044 -39.59 9.63 -30.27
N LYS A 1045 -38.97 9.53 -29.10
CA LYS A 1045 -37.63 10.12 -28.83
C LYS A 1045 -36.73 9.12 -28.13
N LEU A 1046 -35.58 8.82 -28.73
CA LEU A 1046 -34.49 8.07 -28.09
C LEU A 1046 -33.41 9.07 -27.65
N GLN A 1047 -32.98 9.00 -26.38
CA GLN A 1047 -31.95 9.86 -25.81
C GLN A 1047 -30.61 9.12 -25.70
N LEU A 1048 -29.54 9.71 -26.27
CA LEU A 1048 -28.19 9.18 -26.21
C LEU A 1048 -27.25 10.22 -25.56
N PRO A 1049 -26.90 10.08 -24.27
CA PRO A 1049 -26.02 11.04 -23.59
C PRO A 1049 -24.59 10.96 -24.12
N ILE A 1050 -23.94 12.11 -24.34
CA ILE A 1050 -22.56 12.21 -24.83
C ILE A 1050 -21.69 13.12 -23.96
N MET A 1051 -20.37 12.95 -24.04
CA MET A 1051 -19.39 13.83 -23.39
C MET A 1051 -18.65 14.69 -24.42
N ILE A 1052 -18.56 15.99 -24.16
CA ILE A 1052 -17.75 16.97 -24.90
C ILE A 1052 -16.54 17.32 -24.01
N ALA A 1053 -15.33 17.01 -24.48
CA ALA A 1053 -14.06 17.26 -23.78
C ALA A 1053 -13.22 18.36 -24.46
N THR A 1054 -12.12 18.78 -23.82
CA THR A 1054 -11.23 19.84 -24.35
C THR A 1054 -10.09 19.29 -25.20
N TYR A 1055 -9.63 18.06 -24.93
CA TYR A 1055 -8.59 17.38 -25.72
C TYR A 1055 -9.12 16.11 -26.39
N PRO A 1056 -8.78 15.89 -27.68
CA PRO A 1056 -9.17 14.69 -28.42
C PRO A 1056 -8.48 13.45 -27.86
N THR A 1057 -9.13 12.29 -28.02
CA THR A 1057 -8.49 10.98 -27.80
C THR A 1057 -7.30 10.80 -28.75
N ARG A 1058 -6.14 10.45 -28.19
CA ARG A 1058 -4.90 10.17 -28.93
C ARG A 1058 -4.70 8.66 -29.06
N ASN A 1059 -3.94 8.24 -30.06
CA ASN A 1059 -3.45 6.85 -30.17
C ASN A 1059 -2.44 6.55 -29.04
N SER A 1060 -2.05 5.29 -28.87
CA SER A 1060 -1.05 4.86 -27.86
C SER A 1060 0.33 5.52 -28.02
N ASP A 1061 0.60 6.09 -29.19
CA ASP A 1061 1.81 6.83 -29.58
C ASP A 1061 1.67 8.37 -29.38
N GLY A 1062 0.55 8.84 -28.82
CA GLY A 1062 0.30 10.26 -28.59
C GLY A 1062 -0.11 11.07 -29.83
N THR A 1063 -0.28 10.44 -31.00
CA THR A 1063 -0.72 11.13 -32.23
C THR A 1063 -2.23 11.40 -32.24
N LEU A 1064 -2.64 12.51 -32.89
CA LEU A 1064 -4.04 12.86 -33.09
C LEU A 1064 -4.69 11.90 -34.10
N GLN A 1065 -5.84 11.33 -33.76
CA GLN A 1065 -6.62 10.49 -34.67
C GLN A 1065 -7.26 11.37 -35.79
N ARG A 1066 -6.49 11.75 -36.81
CA ARG A 1066 -7.02 12.52 -37.95
C ARG A 1066 -7.84 11.58 -38.86
N ARG A 1067 -9.18 11.70 -38.81
CA ARG A 1067 -10.02 11.25 -39.93
C ARG A 1067 -10.02 12.33 -41.01
N LYS A 1068 -10.00 11.94 -42.30
CA LYS A 1068 -10.15 12.88 -43.43
C LYS A 1068 -11.43 13.70 -43.22
N GLY A 1069 -11.31 15.03 -43.20
CA GLY A 1069 -12.44 15.98 -43.13
C GLY A 1069 -12.59 16.80 -41.84
N THR A 1070 -11.75 16.62 -40.82
CA THR A 1070 -11.82 17.42 -39.57
C THR A 1070 -10.91 18.65 -39.61
N SER A 1071 -11.48 19.87 -39.57
CA SER A 1071 -10.74 21.11 -39.27
C SER A 1071 -10.96 21.51 -37.80
N TYR A 1072 -9.89 21.50 -37.01
CA TYR A 1072 -9.91 22.08 -35.67
C TYR A 1072 -9.92 23.61 -35.79
N PRO A 1073 -10.84 24.34 -35.13
CA PRO A 1073 -10.78 25.80 -35.09
C PRO A 1073 -9.48 26.23 -34.41
N SER A 1074 -8.68 27.08 -35.07
CA SER A 1074 -7.48 27.69 -34.46
C SER A 1074 -7.84 28.62 -33.29
N THR A 1075 -9.12 29.02 -33.18
CA THR A 1075 -9.69 29.75 -32.06
C THR A 1075 -11.11 29.24 -31.77
N LEU A 1076 -11.41 28.92 -30.51
CA LEU A 1076 -12.78 28.65 -30.07
C LEU A 1076 -13.58 29.96 -30.18
N PRO A 1077 -14.81 29.98 -30.73
CA PRO A 1077 -15.60 31.18 -30.86
C PRO A 1077 -15.98 31.73 -29.50
N ILE A 1078 -15.69 33.01 -29.34
CA ILE A 1078 -16.26 33.86 -28.31
C ILE A 1078 -17.71 34.11 -28.73
N PHE A 1079 -18.69 33.48 -28.06
CA PHE A 1079 -20.08 33.88 -28.22
C PHE A 1079 -20.22 35.33 -27.74
N ARG A 1080 -20.37 36.27 -28.69
CA ARG A 1080 -20.68 37.70 -28.43
C ARG A 1080 -22.15 37.96 -28.78
N PRO A 1081 -23.09 37.91 -27.84
CA PRO A 1081 -24.50 38.12 -28.16
C PRO A 1081 -24.92 39.60 -28.24
N TRP A 1082 -24.07 40.53 -28.69
CA TRP A 1082 -24.40 41.98 -28.68
C TRP A 1082 -23.99 42.76 -29.93
N LEU A 1083 -23.95 42.13 -31.11
CA LEU A 1083 -23.70 42.81 -32.39
C LEU A 1083 -24.92 42.87 -33.33
N ASN A 1084 -26.14 42.67 -32.83
CA ASN A 1084 -27.34 43.14 -33.51
C ASN A 1084 -28.19 43.96 -32.56
N ALA A 1085 -28.42 45.20 -32.98
CA ALA A 1085 -28.87 46.33 -32.21
C ALA A 1085 -30.38 46.39 -32.00
N SER A 1086 -30.76 47.37 -31.19
CA SER A 1086 -32.02 48.14 -31.20
C SER A 1086 -33.23 47.51 -30.51
N LYS A 1087 -33.87 48.37 -29.68
CA LYS A 1087 -35.05 48.16 -28.79
C LYS A 1087 -34.68 47.57 -27.43
N LEU A 1088 -34.92 48.19 -26.27
CA LEU A 1088 -35.72 49.35 -25.86
C LEU A 1088 -35.15 49.82 -24.50
N LYS A 1089 -35.43 51.10 -24.20
CA LYS A 1089 -35.19 51.91 -23.00
C LYS A 1089 -34.95 51.19 -21.67
#